data_AF-A0A8J1IX87-F1
#
_entry.id   AF-A0A8J1IX87-F1
#
_cell.length_a   1.000
_cell.length_b   1.000
_cell.length_c   1.000
_cell.angle_alpha   90.00
_cell.angle_beta   90.00
_cell.angle_gamma   90.00
#
_symmetry.space_group_name_H-M   'P 1'
#
loop_
_entity.id
_entity.type
_entity.pdbx_description
1 polymer ?
#
loop_
_entity_poly.entity_id
_entity_poly.type
_entity_poly.pdbx_seq_one_letter_code
_entity_poly.pdbx_strand_id
1 'polypeptide(L)'
;MKKDVRILLVGEPRVGKTSLIMSLVGEEFPEEVPARAEEITIPGDVTPERVPTHIVDYSEAEQTDDQLYMEISRANVICIVYAVNNRNSIDKVTNHWIPLINERTDKDNRVPLILVGNKSDLLDYSSLETILPIMNQYSEIETCVECSAKNLKNISELFYYAQKAVLHPTGPLYCPEEKELKPACVKALTRIFKISDMDNDRILNDAELNFFQRICFHIPLAPQALEDVKNVVRKNVLDGVSANGLTLKGFLFLHTLFIQRGRHETTWTVLRRFGYDDDLELTPEYLFPQLKVPIDCTTELNHHAYLFLQSIFDKHDQDRDCALSPEELKDLFQVFPYMPWGPDVNNTVYTNEKGWITYQGFLSQWTLTTYLDVQRCLEYLGYLGYSILTEQESQAMAVTVTRDKKIDLHKRQTQRNVFRCNVIGSQGSGKSGILQSHLGRNLMRQKRVREEHKSFYAINPVYVYGQEKYLLLHHIVESEALSPADTLCDVVCLLYDVANPHSFDYCARIFKQHFMDSRTPCLLVAAKSDLHEVKQESSISPAEFCKKHKMPPPQAFTCNTAESPSREIFIKMTTMAMYPHARLRCLCTCNRCTFCLCQNLLNSHLLQSVKNKLFTGAINRLRAAIDALGDALLTDGGSSLGHQVHPVAHVETSIYMESSLHSTRAQLRYLLCLAQQSRHVGWHLATIVCVCVSAPLPIVFRVLGGP
;
A
#
# COMPACT_ATOMS: atom_id res chain seq x y z
N MET A 1 4.06 -7.26 19.84
CA MET A 1 4.33 -6.86 21.24
C MET A 1 3.89 -7.98 22.17
N LYS A 2 4.68 -8.24 23.22
CA LYS A 2 4.32 -9.20 24.28
C LYS A 2 3.01 -8.79 24.96
N LYS A 3 2.21 -9.78 25.34
CA LYS A 3 0.87 -9.58 25.91
C LYS A 3 0.90 -9.37 27.42
N ASP A 4 1.99 -9.76 28.06
CA ASP A 4 2.25 -9.73 29.49
C ASP A 4 3.77 -9.65 29.73
N VAL A 5 4.15 -9.13 30.90
CA VAL A 5 5.55 -9.05 31.34
C VAL A 5 5.70 -9.72 32.69
N ARG A 6 6.66 -10.64 32.82
CA ARG A 6 6.99 -11.32 34.07
C ARG A 6 8.34 -10.89 34.63
N ILE A 7 8.30 -10.26 35.81
CA ILE A 7 9.46 -9.74 36.55
C ILE A 7 9.77 -10.71 37.70
N LEU A 8 10.98 -11.27 37.71
CA LEU A 8 11.47 -12.11 38.79
C LEU A 8 12.45 -11.34 39.68
N LEU A 9 12.24 -11.34 41.00
CA LEU A 9 13.19 -10.79 41.97
C LEU A 9 14.03 -11.90 42.57
N VAL A 10 15.36 -11.80 42.43
CA VAL A 10 16.34 -12.72 43.01
C VAL A 10 17.38 -11.96 43.83
N GLY A 11 18.16 -12.65 44.66
CA GLY A 11 19.17 -12.05 45.52
C GLY A 11 19.26 -12.71 46.89
N GLU A 12 20.30 -12.38 47.65
CA GLU A 12 20.58 -13.00 48.95
C GLU A 12 19.42 -12.86 49.97
N PRO A 13 19.35 -13.73 50.99
CA PRO A 13 18.40 -13.57 52.08
C PRO A 13 18.51 -12.19 52.76
N ARG A 14 17.35 -11.62 53.15
CA ARG A 14 17.24 -10.34 53.90
C ARG A 14 17.72 -9.07 53.19
N VAL A 15 17.96 -9.11 51.87
CA VAL A 15 18.23 -7.90 51.05
C VAL A 15 16.99 -7.02 50.83
N GLY A 16 15.78 -7.57 51.07
CA GLY A 16 14.51 -6.83 51.05
C GLY A 16 13.70 -6.97 49.76
N LYS A 17 13.77 -8.13 49.08
CA LYS A 17 12.97 -8.46 47.88
C LYS A 17 11.47 -8.37 48.15
N THR A 18 11.00 -9.12 49.14
CA THR A 18 9.60 -9.14 49.60
C THR A 18 9.13 -7.76 50.04
N SER A 19 9.98 -7.00 50.73
CA SER A 19 9.67 -5.62 51.15
C SER A 19 9.45 -4.68 49.96
N LEU A 20 10.25 -4.79 48.89
CA LEU A 20 10.04 -3.98 47.67
C LEU A 20 8.69 -4.27 47.03
N ILE A 21 8.29 -5.55 46.98
CA ILE A 21 7.02 -5.99 46.39
C ILE A 21 5.84 -5.51 47.24
N MET A 22 5.89 -5.76 48.55
CA MET A 22 4.82 -5.34 49.46
C MET A 22 4.67 -3.83 49.53
N SER A 23 5.77 -3.08 49.52
CA SER A 23 5.73 -1.61 49.52
C SER A 23 5.21 -1.02 48.22
N LEU A 24 5.35 -1.71 47.08
CA LEU A 24 4.70 -1.30 45.83
C LEU A 24 3.17 -1.41 45.94
N VAL A 25 2.67 -2.47 46.56
CA VAL A 25 1.22 -2.76 46.61
C VAL A 25 0.52 -2.04 47.76
N GLY A 26 1.16 -1.98 48.93
CA GLY A 26 0.59 -1.38 50.13
C GLY A 26 0.84 0.14 50.24
N GLU A 27 1.71 0.70 49.40
CA GLU A 27 2.17 2.11 49.49
C GLU A 27 2.71 2.49 50.89
N GLU A 28 3.18 1.50 51.66
CA GLU A 28 3.75 1.66 52.99
C GLU A 28 4.84 0.60 53.25
N PHE A 29 5.68 0.82 54.27
CA PHE A 29 6.68 -0.17 54.66
C PHE A 29 6.05 -1.23 55.57
N PRO A 30 6.12 -2.53 55.23
CA PRO A 30 5.52 -3.59 56.04
C PRO A 30 6.22 -3.74 57.40
N GLU A 31 5.43 -3.77 58.49
CA GLU A 31 5.93 -4.05 59.84
C GLU A 31 6.40 -5.50 59.98
N GLU A 32 5.67 -6.44 59.39
CA GLU A 32 6.02 -7.87 59.32
C GLU A 32 6.19 -8.30 57.86
N VAL A 33 7.36 -8.89 57.55
CA VAL A 33 7.70 -9.32 56.20
C VAL A 33 7.75 -10.84 56.16
N PRO A 34 6.89 -11.51 55.36
CA PRO A 34 6.93 -12.97 55.20
C PRO A 34 8.23 -13.39 54.48
N ALA A 35 8.52 -14.69 54.47
CA ALA A 35 9.72 -15.20 53.80
C ALA A 35 9.61 -15.08 52.26
N ARG A 36 8.40 -14.98 51.72
CA ARG A 36 8.10 -14.81 50.29
C ARG A 36 6.76 -14.09 50.11
N ALA A 37 6.65 -13.22 49.10
CA ALA A 37 5.37 -12.68 48.66
C ALA A 37 4.66 -13.63 47.67
N GLU A 38 3.32 -13.64 47.69
CA GLU A 38 2.55 -14.29 46.63
C GLU A 38 2.77 -13.58 45.28
N GLU A 39 2.58 -14.30 44.17
CA GLU A 39 2.73 -13.71 42.83
C GLU A 39 1.68 -12.60 42.63
N ILE A 40 2.18 -11.38 42.40
CA ILE A 40 1.33 -10.19 42.25
C ILE A 40 1.15 -9.91 40.78
N THR A 41 -0.09 -9.68 40.36
CA THR A 41 -0.40 -9.23 39.00
C THR A 41 -0.89 -7.80 39.03
N ILE A 42 -0.10 -6.89 38.46
CA ILE A 42 -0.48 -5.51 38.20
C ILE A 42 -1.27 -5.50 36.88
N PRO A 43 -2.56 -5.14 36.90
CA PRO A 43 -3.37 -5.14 35.67
C PRO A 43 -2.87 -4.08 34.68
N GLY A 44 -3.06 -4.32 33.38
CA GLY A 44 -2.48 -3.45 32.35
C GLY A 44 -2.98 -2.00 32.40
N ASP A 45 -4.24 -1.78 32.75
CA ASP A 45 -4.88 -0.46 32.83
C ASP A 45 -4.24 0.49 33.85
N VAL A 46 -3.54 -0.03 34.86
CA VAL A 46 -2.79 0.77 35.83
C VAL A 46 -1.29 0.91 35.49
N THR A 47 -0.80 0.20 34.47
CA THR A 47 0.60 0.33 34.03
C THR A 47 0.75 1.41 32.94
N PRO A 48 1.86 2.18 32.91
CA PRO A 48 2.11 3.18 31.88
C PRO A 48 2.07 2.60 30.45
N GLU A 49 2.57 1.39 30.27
CA GLU A 49 2.68 0.71 28.97
C GLU A 49 1.42 -0.07 28.57
N ARG A 50 0.39 -0.10 29.44
CA ARG A 50 -0.86 -0.84 29.24
C ARG A 50 -0.69 -2.36 29.10
N VAL A 51 0.34 -2.93 29.72
CA VAL A 51 0.66 -4.36 29.67
C VAL A 51 0.58 -4.96 31.08
N PRO A 52 -0.21 -6.03 31.31
CA PRO A 52 -0.24 -6.75 32.57
C PRO A 52 1.17 -7.18 33.02
N THR A 53 1.49 -6.94 34.28
CA THR A 53 2.82 -7.22 34.84
C THR A 53 2.73 -8.17 36.02
N HIS A 54 3.39 -9.33 35.91
CA HIS A 54 3.49 -10.33 36.96
C HIS A 54 4.80 -10.14 37.72
N ILE A 55 4.74 -9.98 39.04
CA ILE A 55 5.88 -9.79 39.92
C ILE A 55 6.03 -11.02 40.81
N VAL A 56 7.23 -11.60 40.78
CA VAL A 56 7.50 -12.89 41.39
C VAL A 56 8.66 -12.76 42.36
N ASP A 57 8.42 -13.15 43.62
CA ASP A 57 9.43 -13.20 44.66
C ASP A 57 10.04 -14.61 44.75
N TYR A 58 11.37 -14.69 44.65
CA TYR A 58 12.11 -15.92 44.94
C TYR A 58 12.59 -15.96 46.39
N SER A 59 12.33 -17.07 47.08
CA SER A 59 12.84 -17.31 48.44
C SER A 59 13.46 -18.69 48.60
N GLU A 60 14.76 -18.73 48.90
CA GLU A 60 15.51 -19.97 49.20
C GLU A 60 14.94 -20.72 50.42
N ALA A 61 14.23 -20.03 51.32
CA ALA A 61 13.62 -20.67 52.49
C ALA A 61 12.39 -21.52 52.13
N GLU A 62 11.71 -21.21 51.01
CA GLU A 62 10.45 -21.83 50.62
C GLU A 62 10.52 -22.57 49.28
N GLN A 63 11.52 -22.26 48.45
CA GLN A 63 11.66 -22.79 47.10
C GLN A 63 13.00 -23.52 46.91
N THR A 64 12.95 -24.58 46.11
CA THR A 64 14.10 -25.39 45.71
C THR A 64 14.83 -24.79 44.50
N ASP A 65 16.06 -25.23 44.26
CA ASP A 65 16.84 -24.84 43.07
C ASP A 65 16.13 -25.18 41.76
N ASP A 66 15.43 -26.31 41.69
CA ASP A 66 14.64 -26.69 40.50
C ASP A 66 13.50 -25.69 40.23
N GLN A 67 12.86 -25.19 41.30
CA GLN A 67 11.85 -24.15 41.18
C GLN A 67 12.48 -22.82 40.76
N LEU A 68 13.65 -22.44 41.30
CA LEU A 68 14.39 -21.26 40.84
C LEU A 68 14.68 -21.34 39.34
N TYR A 69 15.11 -22.50 38.84
CA TYR A 69 15.37 -22.69 37.41
C TYR A 69 14.11 -22.53 36.57
N MET A 70 12.99 -23.08 37.01
CA MET A 70 11.70 -22.87 36.36
C MET A 70 11.30 -21.38 36.37
N GLU A 71 11.53 -20.67 37.46
CA GLU A 71 11.24 -19.24 37.58
C GLU A 71 12.11 -18.39 36.64
N ILE A 72 13.42 -18.67 36.56
CA ILE A 72 14.37 -18.01 35.65
C ILE A 72 13.95 -18.24 34.19
N SER A 73 13.59 -19.48 33.83
CA SER A 73 13.20 -19.84 32.46
C SER A 73 11.91 -19.14 31.99
N ARG A 74 11.03 -18.79 32.92
CA ARG A 74 9.75 -18.10 32.65
C ARG A 74 9.86 -16.58 32.74
N ALA A 75 10.95 -16.05 33.29
CA ALA A 75 11.11 -14.62 33.48
C ALA A 75 11.30 -13.89 32.15
N ASN A 76 10.70 -12.71 32.02
CA ASN A 76 10.99 -11.81 30.90
C ASN A 76 12.06 -10.79 31.25
N VAL A 77 12.24 -10.49 32.55
CA VAL A 77 13.28 -9.64 33.12
C VAL A 77 13.57 -10.13 34.54
N ILE A 78 14.83 -10.05 34.96
CA ILE A 78 15.27 -10.47 36.29
C ILE A 78 15.89 -9.29 37.03
N CYS A 79 15.32 -8.99 38.19
CA CYS A 79 15.81 -7.97 39.11
C CYS A 79 16.68 -8.63 40.18
N ILE A 80 17.99 -8.36 40.15
CA ILE A 80 18.94 -8.86 41.14
C ILE A 80 19.07 -7.83 42.26
N VAL A 81 18.51 -8.16 43.43
CA VAL A 81 18.46 -7.28 44.58
C VAL A 81 19.64 -7.53 45.51
N TYR A 82 20.37 -6.47 45.82
CA TYR A 82 21.41 -6.45 46.84
C TYR A 82 21.11 -5.36 47.87
N ALA A 83 21.71 -5.46 49.05
CA ALA A 83 21.60 -4.42 50.06
C ALA A 83 22.81 -3.51 49.98
N VAL A 84 22.60 -2.20 49.81
CA VAL A 84 23.70 -1.23 49.62
C VAL A 84 24.67 -1.20 50.81
N ASN A 85 24.20 -1.54 52.01
CA ASN A 85 24.99 -1.60 53.24
C ASN A 85 25.70 -2.95 53.47
N ASN A 86 25.59 -3.92 52.56
CA ASN A 86 26.15 -5.26 52.71
C ASN A 86 27.01 -5.68 51.51
N ARG A 87 28.33 -5.56 51.65
CA ARG A 87 29.30 -5.92 50.59
C ARG A 87 29.19 -7.38 50.14
N ASN A 88 28.94 -8.32 51.05
CA ASN A 88 28.80 -9.73 50.69
C ASN A 88 27.63 -9.95 49.70
N SER A 89 26.55 -9.18 49.83
CA SER A 89 25.42 -9.27 48.90
C SER A 89 25.75 -8.72 47.50
N ILE A 90 26.64 -7.73 47.43
CA ILE A 90 27.16 -7.17 46.17
C ILE A 90 28.10 -8.19 45.50
N ASP A 91 29.01 -8.80 46.25
CA ASP A 91 29.93 -9.82 45.73
C ASP A 91 29.19 -11.06 45.19
N LYS A 92 28.02 -11.38 45.76
CA LYS A 92 27.16 -12.48 45.28
C LYS A 92 26.48 -12.18 43.95
N VAL A 93 26.28 -10.91 43.59
CA VAL A 93 25.72 -10.54 42.28
C VAL A 93 26.61 -11.08 41.16
N THR A 94 27.93 -10.83 41.25
CA THR A 94 28.90 -11.24 40.21
C THR A 94 29.35 -12.69 40.34
N ASN A 95 29.54 -13.18 41.56
CA ASN A 95 30.10 -14.53 41.77
C ASN A 95 29.06 -15.65 41.74
N HIS A 96 27.76 -15.34 41.87
CA HIS A 96 26.70 -16.34 41.96
C HIS A 96 25.51 -16.04 41.05
N TRP A 97 24.80 -14.93 41.27
CA TRP A 97 23.50 -14.69 40.63
C TRP A 97 23.61 -14.51 39.10
N ILE A 98 24.51 -13.66 38.61
CA ILE A 98 24.69 -13.46 37.16
C ILE A 98 25.18 -14.75 36.47
N PRO A 99 26.22 -15.45 36.95
CA PRO A 99 26.64 -16.74 36.37
C PRO A 99 25.51 -17.78 36.34
N LEU A 100 24.75 -17.91 37.43
CA LEU A 100 23.63 -18.86 37.53
C LEU A 100 22.56 -18.58 36.47
N ILE A 101 22.19 -17.31 36.28
CA ILE A 101 21.20 -16.91 35.27
C ILE A 101 21.75 -17.19 33.86
N ASN A 102 23.00 -16.83 33.59
CA ASN A 102 23.63 -17.01 32.28
C ASN A 102 23.83 -18.49 31.91
N GLU A 103 24.08 -19.37 32.87
CA GLU A 103 24.17 -20.82 32.63
C GLU A 103 22.81 -21.47 32.30
N ARG A 104 21.71 -20.79 32.62
CA ARG A 104 20.35 -21.33 32.58
C ARG A 104 19.43 -20.63 31.59
N THR A 105 19.95 -19.61 30.89
CA THR A 105 19.25 -18.90 29.82
C THR A 105 19.90 -19.24 28.48
N ASP A 106 19.09 -19.31 27.42
CA ASP A 106 19.59 -19.57 26.08
C ASP A 106 20.54 -18.44 25.64
N LYS A 107 21.71 -18.80 25.12
CA LYS A 107 22.73 -17.82 24.70
C LYS A 107 22.24 -16.85 23.63
N ASP A 108 21.28 -17.30 22.82
CA ASP A 108 20.68 -16.53 21.73
C ASP A 108 19.49 -15.66 22.17
N ASN A 109 18.95 -15.87 23.38
CA ASN A 109 17.81 -15.12 23.91
C ASN A 109 18.04 -14.74 25.39
N ARG A 110 18.99 -13.82 25.60
CA ARG A 110 19.39 -13.38 26.93
C ARG A 110 18.30 -12.52 27.57
N VAL A 111 17.90 -12.91 28.77
CA VAL A 111 16.91 -12.17 29.58
C VAL A 111 17.56 -10.90 30.13
N PRO A 112 16.95 -9.71 29.98
CA PRO A 112 17.50 -8.48 30.53
C PRO A 112 17.60 -8.52 32.06
N LEU A 113 18.70 -7.98 32.59
CA LEU A 113 18.98 -7.92 34.01
C LEU A 113 18.90 -6.48 34.52
N ILE A 114 18.32 -6.31 35.71
CA ILE A 114 18.31 -5.03 36.44
C ILE A 114 18.94 -5.23 37.80
N LEU A 115 19.92 -4.40 38.13
CA LEU A 115 20.51 -4.39 39.46
C LEU A 115 19.70 -3.47 40.37
N VAL A 116 19.37 -3.96 41.57
CA VAL A 116 18.54 -3.22 42.53
C VAL A 116 19.30 -3.05 43.84
N GLY A 117 19.77 -1.84 44.09
CA GLY A 117 20.44 -1.47 45.34
C GLY A 117 19.42 -1.05 46.38
N ASN A 118 18.93 -1.98 47.20
CA ASN A 118 17.92 -1.70 48.22
C ASN A 118 18.55 -1.22 49.55
N LYS A 119 17.73 -0.62 50.41
CA LYS A 119 18.10 -0.02 51.70
C LYS A 119 18.97 1.23 51.55
N SER A 120 18.74 2.02 50.50
CA SER A 120 19.45 3.27 50.28
C SER A 120 19.27 4.28 51.42
N ASP A 121 18.30 4.09 52.31
CA ASP A 121 18.11 4.88 53.54
C ASP A 121 19.20 4.66 54.60
N LEU A 122 20.03 3.63 54.46
CA LEU A 122 21.11 3.31 55.40
C LEU A 122 22.46 3.94 55.00
N LEU A 123 22.54 4.60 53.83
CA LEU A 123 23.74 5.27 53.35
C LEU A 123 23.41 6.70 52.93
N ASP A 124 24.28 7.65 53.31
CA ASP A 124 24.16 9.06 52.90
C ASP A 124 24.74 9.33 51.50
N TYR A 125 25.38 8.33 50.88
CA TYR A 125 26.01 8.41 49.56
C TYR A 125 25.52 7.29 48.64
N SER A 126 25.61 7.52 47.32
CA SER A 126 25.21 6.54 46.31
C SER A 126 26.24 5.42 46.19
N SER A 127 25.77 4.17 46.14
CA SER A 127 26.57 2.96 45.91
C SER A 127 26.88 2.72 44.42
N LEU A 128 26.38 3.57 43.52
CA LEU A 128 26.57 3.44 42.07
C LEU A 128 28.02 3.32 41.65
N GLU A 129 28.97 4.02 42.28
CA GLU A 129 30.41 3.90 41.96
C GLU A 129 30.95 2.47 42.10
N THR A 130 30.39 1.69 43.04
CA THR A 130 30.79 0.28 43.25
C THR A 130 30.19 -0.64 42.19
N ILE A 131 29.05 -0.26 41.61
CA ILE A 131 28.28 -1.08 40.66
C ILE A 131 28.65 -0.77 39.20
N LEU A 132 29.09 0.45 38.88
CA LEU A 132 29.50 0.84 37.53
C LEU A 132 30.49 -0.15 36.87
N PRO A 133 31.51 -0.69 37.56
CA PRO A 133 32.39 -1.71 36.97
C PRO A 133 31.65 -3.00 36.59
N ILE A 134 30.66 -3.42 37.39
CA ILE A 134 29.86 -4.62 37.16
C ILE A 134 28.98 -4.41 35.91
N MET A 135 28.34 -3.25 35.79
CA MET A 135 27.52 -2.91 34.60
C MET A 135 28.36 -2.91 33.32
N ASN A 136 29.60 -2.42 33.38
CA ASN A 136 30.51 -2.44 32.22
C ASN A 136 31.02 -3.86 31.89
N GLN A 137 31.00 -4.78 32.85
CA GLN A 137 31.46 -6.15 32.66
C GLN A 137 30.39 -7.05 32.03
N TYR A 138 29.10 -6.81 32.31
CA TYR A 138 27.99 -7.64 31.87
C TYR A 138 27.00 -6.83 31.04
N SER A 139 26.99 -7.05 29.72
CA SER A 139 26.15 -6.32 28.77
C SER A 139 24.66 -6.66 28.85
N GLU A 140 24.30 -7.72 29.59
CA GLU A 140 22.90 -8.07 29.88
C GLU A 140 22.26 -7.16 30.93
N ILE A 141 23.08 -6.42 31.69
CA ILE A 141 22.60 -5.46 32.68
C ILE A 141 22.18 -4.19 31.97
N GLU A 142 20.87 -3.93 31.93
CA GLU A 142 20.35 -2.72 31.27
C GLU A 142 20.51 -1.48 32.14
N THR A 143 20.23 -1.60 33.44
CA THR A 143 20.26 -0.47 34.37
C THR A 143 20.44 -0.92 35.82
N CYS A 144 20.79 0.05 36.67
CA CYS A 144 20.83 -0.10 38.12
C CYS A 144 19.91 0.94 38.76
N VAL A 145 19.04 0.49 39.67
CA VAL A 145 18.12 1.36 40.42
C VAL A 145 18.43 1.25 41.91
N GLU A 146 18.73 2.38 42.55
CA GLU A 146 18.88 2.45 44.00
C GLU A 146 17.51 2.74 44.64
N CYS A 147 17.05 1.85 45.50
CA CYS A 147 15.74 1.89 46.11
C CYS A 147 15.83 1.93 47.64
N SER A 148 14.78 2.46 48.27
CA SER A 148 14.52 2.22 49.70
C SER A 148 13.09 1.78 49.86
N ALA A 149 12.88 0.49 50.14
CA ALA A 149 11.58 -0.03 50.52
C ALA A 149 10.98 0.72 51.73
N LYS A 150 11.84 1.11 52.69
CA LYS A 150 11.43 1.81 53.91
C LYS A 150 10.87 3.22 53.65
N ASN A 151 11.55 3.98 52.78
CA ASN A 151 11.16 5.36 52.47
C ASN A 151 10.34 5.47 51.18
N LEU A 152 9.90 4.35 50.60
CA LEU A 152 9.19 4.28 49.32
C LEU A 152 9.93 4.95 48.15
N LYS A 153 11.26 4.96 48.21
CA LYS A 153 12.09 5.64 47.21
C LYS A 153 12.38 4.72 46.03
N ASN A 154 12.11 5.21 44.81
CA ASN A 154 12.41 4.56 43.53
C ASN A 154 11.76 3.17 43.34
N ILE A 155 10.67 2.87 44.06
CA ILE A 155 10.00 1.57 43.93
C ILE A 155 9.26 1.48 42.59
N SER A 156 8.43 2.48 42.27
CA SER A 156 7.69 2.51 41.00
C SER A 156 8.64 2.56 39.79
N GLU A 157 9.73 3.30 39.91
CA GLU A 157 10.77 3.43 38.89
C GLU A 157 11.45 2.08 38.61
N LEU A 158 11.71 1.27 39.64
CA LEU A 158 12.28 -0.08 39.47
C LEU A 158 11.41 -0.94 38.54
N PHE A 159 10.11 -1.04 38.85
CA PHE A 159 9.20 -1.88 38.07
C PHE A 159 8.91 -1.27 36.70
N TYR A 160 8.88 0.06 36.58
CA TYR A 160 8.79 0.75 35.29
C TYR A 160 10.00 0.43 34.39
N TYR A 161 11.23 0.52 34.89
CA TYR A 161 12.43 0.19 34.12
C TYR A 161 12.48 -1.30 33.76
N ALA A 162 12.03 -2.19 34.65
CA ALA A 162 11.91 -3.62 34.38
C ALA A 162 10.92 -3.91 33.24
N GLN A 163 9.76 -3.27 33.24
CA GLN A 163 8.80 -3.40 32.15
C GLN A 163 9.36 -2.86 30.84
N LYS A 164 10.01 -1.69 30.89
CA LYS A 164 10.61 -1.02 29.73
C LYS A 164 11.72 -1.84 29.07
N ALA A 165 12.57 -2.49 29.86
CA ALA A 165 13.64 -3.37 29.37
C ALA A 165 13.11 -4.49 28.46
N VAL A 166 11.94 -5.02 28.80
CA VAL A 166 11.29 -6.09 28.03
C VAL A 166 10.57 -5.53 26.80
N LEU A 167 9.89 -4.40 26.96
CA LEU A 167 9.05 -3.83 25.91
C LEU A 167 9.83 -3.00 24.89
N HIS A 168 11.05 -2.56 25.20
CA HIS A 168 11.84 -1.70 24.34
C HIS A 168 13.33 -2.09 24.40
N PRO A 169 13.69 -3.34 24.05
CA PRO A 169 15.03 -3.85 24.26
C PRO A 169 16.08 -3.02 23.51
N THR A 170 17.17 -2.65 24.19
CA THR A 170 18.25 -1.88 23.54
C THR A 170 19.15 -2.78 22.67
N GLY A 171 19.23 -4.07 23.01
CA GLY A 171 20.09 -5.06 22.37
C GLY A 171 19.97 -5.15 20.84
N PRO A 172 18.77 -5.20 20.23
CA PRO A 172 18.63 -5.22 18.76
C PRO A 172 19.07 -3.92 18.07
N LEU A 173 19.01 -2.78 18.78
CA LEU A 173 19.19 -1.46 18.19
C LEU A 173 20.65 -1.00 18.17
N TYR A 174 21.40 -1.26 19.24
CA TYR A 174 22.64 -0.57 19.55
C TYR A 174 23.71 -1.51 20.10
N CYS A 175 24.98 -1.22 19.80
CA CYS A 175 26.14 -1.90 20.35
C CYS A 175 26.83 -0.93 21.34
N PRO A 176 26.68 -1.11 22.67
CA PRO A 176 27.30 -0.23 23.66
C PRO A 176 28.83 -0.15 23.55
N GLU A 177 29.48 -1.24 23.16
CA GLU A 177 30.94 -1.37 23.05
C GLU A 177 31.50 -0.50 21.93
N GLU A 178 30.92 -0.61 20.73
CA GLU A 178 31.31 0.18 19.54
C GLU A 178 30.72 1.59 19.55
N LYS A 179 29.75 1.84 20.44
CA LYS A 179 28.94 3.07 20.50
C LYS A 179 28.18 3.38 19.21
N GLU A 180 27.83 2.36 18.43
CA GLU A 180 27.16 2.48 17.14
C GLU A 180 25.83 1.70 17.06
N LEU A 181 24.95 2.11 16.15
CA LEU A 181 23.74 1.37 15.82
C LEU A 181 24.10 0.05 15.14
N LYS A 182 23.37 -1.02 15.46
CA LYS A 182 23.56 -2.31 14.79
C LYS A 182 23.14 -2.23 13.31
N PRO A 183 23.76 -3.01 12.40
CA PRO A 183 23.47 -2.95 10.97
C PRO A 183 21.98 -3.16 10.61
N ALA A 184 21.27 -4.06 11.31
CA ALA A 184 19.84 -4.28 11.10
C ALA A 184 19.01 -3.03 11.43
N CYS A 185 19.32 -2.34 12.52
CA CYS A 185 18.68 -1.08 12.93
C CYS A 185 18.95 0.03 11.91
N VAL A 186 20.21 0.17 11.46
CA VAL A 186 20.57 1.13 10.41
C VAL A 186 19.80 0.85 9.12
N LYS A 187 19.67 -0.42 8.70
CA LYS A 187 18.91 -0.81 7.52
C LYS A 187 17.43 -0.43 7.65
N ALA A 188 16.81 -0.74 8.79
CA ALA A 188 15.41 -0.41 9.07
C ALA A 188 15.16 1.11 9.05
N LEU A 189 15.97 1.88 9.79
CA LEU A 189 15.89 3.35 9.84
C LEU A 189 16.18 4.01 8.49
N THR A 190 17.10 3.45 7.70
CA THR A 190 17.37 3.93 6.33
C THR A 190 16.16 3.76 5.42
N ARG A 191 15.46 2.62 5.52
CA ARG A 191 14.19 2.41 4.79
C ARG A 191 13.13 3.41 5.24
N ILE A 192 12.98 3.63 6.55
CA ILE A 192 12.04 4.60 7.11
C ILE A 192 12.32 6.01 6.60
N PHE A 193 13.59 6.42 6.57
CA PHE A 193 14.01 7.71 6.03
C PHE A 193 13.56 7.85 4.57
N LYS A 194 13.83 6.85 3.71
CA LYS A 194 13.45 6.89 2.28
C LYS A 194 11.96 6.90 2.02
N ILE A 195 11.17 6.30 2.91
CA ILE A 195 9.70 6.36 2.85
C ILE A 195 9.21 7.74 3.28
N SER A 196 9.87 8.34 4.28
CA SER A 196 9.49 9.64 4.84
C SER A 196 9.91 10.83 3.96
N ASP A 197 10.98 10.67 3.19
CA ASP A 197 11.41 11.56 2.12
C ASP A 197 10.40 11.42 0.96
N MET A 198 9.47 12.36 0.84
CA MET A 198 8.32 12.26 -0.07
C MET A 198 8.65 12.76 -1.48
N ASP A 199 9.61 13.66 -1.62
CA ASP A 199 10.02 14.24 -2.90
C ASP A 199 11.35 13.65 -3.45
N ASN A 200 11.99 12.74 -2.72
CA ASN A 200 13.24 12.04 -3.06
C ASN A 200 14.43 12.98 -3.26
N ASP A 201 14.44 14.12 -2.56
CA ASP A 201 15.55 15.07 -2.60
C ASP A 201 16.71 14.68 -1.65
N ARG A 202 16.56 13.55 -0.94
CA ARG A 202 17.51 12.93 0.01
C ARG A 202 17.65 13.69 1.33
N ILE A 203 16.75 14.62 1.62
CA ILE A 203 16.63 15.28 2.92
C ILE A 203 15.19 15.13 3.43
N LEU A 204 14.99 15.36 4.73
CA LEU A 204 13.66 15.53 5.30
C LEU A 204 13.48 17.00 5.60
N ASN A 205 12.67 17.67 4.78
CA ASN A 205 12.31 19.07 4.98
C ASN A 205 11.31 19.22 6.15
N ASP A 206 10.95 20.46 6.49
CA ASP A 206 10.08 20.72 7.65
C ASP A 206 8.68 20.12 7.50
N ALA A 207 8.14 20.05 6.29
CA ALA A 207 6.83 19.46 6.05
C ALA A 207 6.87 17.94 6.28
N GLU A 208 7.90 17.28 5.76
CA GLU A 208 8.12 15.84 5.92
C GLU A 208 8.43 15.45 7.36
N LEU A 209 9.27 16.23 8.05
CA LEU A 209 9.56 16.01 9.47
C LEU A 209 8.31 16.17 10.34
N ASN A 210 7.47 17.18 10.06
CA ASN A 210 6.20 17.35 10.78
C ASN A 210 5.22 16.21 10.47
N PHE A 211 5.16 15.75 9.22
CA PHE A 211 4.35 14.60 8.83
C PHE A 211 4.83 13.33 9.55
N PHE A 212 6.13 13.06 9.52
CA PHE A 212 6.77 11.94 10.21
C PHE A 212 6.45 11.94 11.71
N GLN A 213 6.57 13.10 12.36
CA GLN A 213 6.27 13.22 13.79
C GLN A 213 4.80 13.06 14.12
N ARG A 214 3.90 13.62 13.32
CA ARG A 214 2.46 13.43 13.51
C ARG A 214 2.07 11.95 13.41
N ILE A 215 2.68 11.23 12.47
CA ILE A 215 2.43 9.79 12.28
C ILE A 215 2.99 8.94 13.43
N CYS A 216 4.17 9.27 13.94
CA CYS A 216 4.84 8.48 14.98
C CYS A 216 4.43 8.85 16.41
N PHE A 217 4.18 10.12 16.69
CA PHE A 217 4.03 10.65 18.04
C PHE A 217 2.75 11.46 18.26
N HIS A 218 1.90 11.60 17.23
CA HIS A 218 0.62 12.33 17.26
C HIS A 218 0.72 13.84 17.54
N ILE A 219 1.92 14.38 17.77
CA ILE A 219 2.15 15.78 18.09
C ILE A 219 3.25 16.31 17.16
N PRO A 220 2.98 17.37 16.36
CA PRO A 220 4.03 18.03 15.59
C PRO A 220 4.93 18.86 16.52
N LEU A 221 6.22 18.95 16.22
CA LEU A 221 7.12 19.86 16.93
C LEU A 221 6.80 21.32 16.57
N ALA A 222 6.92 22.19 17.57
CA ALA A 222 6.96 23.63 17.32
C ALA A 222 8.15 23.97 16.39
N PRO A 223 8.02 24.94 15.47
CA PRO A 223 9.09 25.27 14.53
C PRO A 223 10.45 25.56 15.19
N GLN A 224 10.44 26.23 16.35
CA GLN A 224 11.65 26.49 17.13
C GLN A 224 12.29 25.21 17.65
N ALA A 225 11.50 24.26 18.16
CA ALA A 225 12.02 22.99 18.66
C ALA A 225 12.63 22.14 17.54
N LEU A 226 12.06 22.21 16.32
CA LEU A 226 12.63 21.55 15.15
C LEU A 226 13.99 22.15 14.77
N GLU A 227 14.12 23.47 14.81
CA GLU A 227 15.39 24.15 14.55
C GLU A 227 16.44 23.84 15.62
N ASP A 228 16.02 23.71 16.89
CA ASP A 228 16.90 23.31 17.99
C ASP A 228 17.44 21.88 17.78
N VAL A 229 16.60 20.95 17.30
CA VAL A 229 17.01 19.60 16.93
C VAL A 229 18.04 19.65 15.79
N LYS A 230 17.79 20.42 14.73
CA LYS A 230 18.75 20.58 13.62
C LYS A 230 20.06 21.19 14.09
N ASN A 231 20.02 22.17 15.01
CA ASN A 231 21.20 22.77 15.60
C ASN A 231 22.05 21.78 16.39
N VAL A 232 21.41 20.83 17.10
CA VAL A 232 22.13 19.71 17.74
C VAL A 232 22.82 18.84 16.69
N VAL A 233 22.16 18.53 15.58
CA VAL A 233 22.77 17.73 14.49
C VAL A 233 23.95 18.46 13.87
N ARG A 234 23.80 19.74 13.49
CA ARG A 234 24.86 20.56 12.88
C ARG A 234 26.13 20.63 13.72
N LYS A 235 25.99 20.64 15.05
CA LYS A 235 27.11 20.69 16.00
C LYS A 235 27.89 19.37 16.10
N ASN A 236 27.25 18.24 15.81
CA ASN A 236 27.82 16.91 16.07
C ASN A 236 28.15 16.13 14.80
N VAL A 237 27.46 16.39 13.68
CA VAL A 237 27.61 15.63 12.43
C VAL A 237 27.76 16.57 11.26
N LEU A 238 28.92 16.49 10.61
CA LEU A 238 29.16 17.13 9.31
C LEU A 238 28.20 16.55 8.27
N ASP A 239 27.57 17.41 7.48
CA ASP A 239 26.53 17.07 6.50
C ASP A 239 25.29 16.37 7.10
N GLY A 240 25.07 16.49 8.42
CA GLY A 240 23.85 15.97 9.07
C GLY A 240 22.59 16.77 8.75
N VAL A 241 22.76 18.04 8.32
CA VAL A 241 21.68 18.93 7.86
C VAL A 241 22.14 19.58 6.56
N SER A 242 21.31 19.53 5.52
CA SER A 242 21.58 20.14 4.21
C SER A 242 20.34 20.86 3.71
N ALA A 243 20.51 22.02 3.07
CA ALA A 243 19.40 22.85 2.56
C ALA A 243 18.24 23.06 3.59
N ASN A 244 18.60 23.17 4.87
CA ASN A 244 17.68 23.25 6.01
C ASN A 244 16.81 22.00 6.26
N GLY A 245 17.04 20.88 5.57
CA GLY A 245 16.44 19.57 5.86
C GLY A 245 17.42 18.62 6.54
N LEU A 246 16.88 17.60 7.21
CA LEU A 246 17.65 16.58 7.90
C LEU A 246 18.14 15.52 6.91
N THR A 247 19.44 15.24 6.84
CA THR A 247 19.96 14.19 5.95
C THR A 247 19.84 12.81 6.60
N LEU A 248 20.02 11.73 5.83
CA LEU A 248 20.06 10.36 6.39
C LEU A 248 21.12 10.23 7.51
N LYS A 249 22.29 10.85 7.36
CA LYS A 249 23.33 10.84 8.40
C LYS A 249 22.85 11.51 9.68
N GLY A 250 22.20 12.67 9.53
CA GLY A 250 21.61 13.39 10.66
C GLY A 250 20.49 12.59 11.34
N PHE A 251 19.63 11.94 10.56
CA PHE A 251 18.55 11.09 11.04
C PHE A 251 19.06 9.91 11.87
N LEU A 252 20.05 9.17 11.35
CA LEU A 252 20.67 8.07 12.09
C LEU A 252 21.36 8.57 13.37
N PHE A 253 22.05 9.72 13.31
CA PHE A 253 22.66 10.33 14.50
C PHE A 253 21.64 10.69 15.58
N LEU A 254 20.46 11.22 15.22
CA LEU A 254 19.42 11.51 16.21
C LEU A 254 18.97 10.24 16.93
N HIS A 255 18.78 9.13 16.21
CA HIS A 255 18.44 7.85 16.81
C HIS A 255 19.54 7.30 17.71
N THR A 256 20.82 7.44 17.32
CA THR A 256 21.96 7.14 18.19
C THR A 256 21.92 7.99 19.47
N LEU A 257 21.66 9.29 19.35
CA LEU A 257 21.59 10.22 20.49
C LEU A 257 20.42 9.89 21.44
N PHE A 258 19.26 9.49 20.92
CA PHE A 258 18.13 9.08 21.74
C PHE A 258 18.46 7.83 22.57
N ILE A 259 19.10 6.84 21.96
CA ILE A 259 19.49 5.61 22.66
C ILE A 259 20.54 5.90 23.72
N GLN A 260 21.58 6.68 23.40
CA GLN A 260 22.63 7.08 24.36
C GLN A 260 22.10 7.87 25.55
N ARG A 261 20.96 8.57 25.39
CA ARG A 261 20.28 9.30 26.48
C ARG A 261 19.23 8.46 27.22
N GLY A 262 19.18 7.14 27.00
CA GLY A 262 18.21 6.24 27.63
C GLY A 262 16.78 6.37 27.09
N ARG A 263 16.58 7.02 25.93
CA ARG A 263 15.29 7.24 25.28
C ARG A 263 15.11 6.35 24.04
N HIS A 264 15.56 5.10 24.12
CA HIS A 264 15.45 4.13 23.03
C HIS A 264 13.98 3.79 22.67
N GLU A 265 13.03 4.00 23.58
CA GLU A 265 11.57 3.89 23.32
C GLU A 265 11.14 4.75 22.12
N THR A 266 11.73 5.94 21.95
CA THR A 266 11.42 6.85 20.84
C THR A 266 11.76 6.20 19.50
N THR A 267 12.89 5.49 19.42
CA THR A 267 13.30 4.72 18.25
C THR A 267 12.36 3.55 18.00
N TRP A 268 11.99 2.81 19.05
CA TRP A 268 11.04 1.70 18.94
C TRP A 268 9.64 2.14 18.49
N THR A 269 9.15 3.29 18.96
CA THR A 269 7.87 3.86 18.50
C THR A 269 7.89 4.11 16.99
N VAL A 270 8.98 4.67 16.46
CA VAL A 270 9.18 4.86 15.03
C VAL A 270 9.21 3.52 14.29
N LEU A 271 10.03 2.56 14.74
CA LEU A 271 10.14 1.24 14.11
C LEU A 271 8.79 0.53 14.04
N ARG A 272 8.07 0.45 15.16
CA ARG A 272 6.74 -0.19 15.24
C ARG A 272 5.70 0.53 14.39
N ARG A 273 5.73 1.86 14.33
CA ARG A 273 4.81 2.63 13.49
C ARG A 273 4.97 2.31 12.00
N PHE A 274 6.19 1.93 11.60
CA PHE A 274 6.55 1.51 10.25
C PHE A 274 6.46 -0.02 10.03
N GLY A 275 5.88 -0.74 10.98
CA GLY A 275 5.55 -2.16 10.86
C GLY A 275 6.68 -3.12 11.26
N TYR A 276 7.73 -2.65 11.93
CA TYR A 276 8.81 -3.52 12.43
C TYR A 276 8.47 -4.12 13.80
N ASP A 277 8.92 -5.36 14.02
CA ASP A 277 8.92 -6.03 15.31
C ASP A 277 10.27 -5.90 16.06
N ASP A 278 10.39 -6.63 17.17
CA ASP A 278 11.54 -6.58 18.07
C ASP A 278 12.82 -7.20 17.46
N ASP A 279 12.67 -8.01 16.40
CA ASP A 279 13.76 -8.59 15.61
C ASP A 279 14.13 -7.70 14.40
N LEU A 280 13.48 -6.53 14.27
CA LEU A 280 13.65 -5.58 13.17
C LEU A 280 13.24 -6.17 11.81
N GLU A 281 12.27 -7.06 11.81
CA GLU A 281 11.61 -7.60 10.62
C GLU A 281 10.22 -6.96 10.44
N LEU A 282 9.75 -6.86 9.19
CA LEU A 282 8.42 -6.33 8.92
C LEU A 282 7.37 -7.39 9.26
N THR A 283 6.38 -7.03 10.08
CA THR A 283 5.42 -8.02 10.59
C THR A 283 4.55 -8.60 9.48
N PRO A 284 4.16 -9.89 9.60
CA PRO A 284 3.22 -10.52 8.68
C PRO A 284 1.89 -9.78 8.59
N GLU A 285 1.40 -9.20 9.68
CA GLU A 285 0.16 -8.42 9.70
C GLU A 285 0.26 -7.14 8.87
N TYR A 286 1.45 -6.52 8.82
CA TYR A 286 1.70 -5.32 8.04
C TYR A 286 1.83 -5.62 6.53
N LEU A 287 2.56 -6.68 6.17
CA LEU A 287 2.81 -7.06 4.77
C LEU A 287 1.67 -7.86 4.12
N PHE A 288 1.01 -8.73 4.89
CA PHE A 288 0.00 -9.66 4.39
C PHE A 288 -1.36 -9.47 5.09
N PRO A 289 -1.98 -8.28 4.98
CA PRO A 289 -3.28 -8.04 5.59
C PRO A 289 -4.34 -8.95 4.97
N GLN A 290 -5.29 -9.40 5.79
CA GLN A 290 -6.34 -10.31 5.36
C GLN A 290 -7.27 -9.64 4.33
N LEU A 291 -7.31 -10.18 3.11
CA LEU A 291 -8.26 -9.79 2.07
C LEU A 291 -8.98 -11.04 1.52
N LYS A 292 -10.29 -11.13 1.77
CA LYS A 292 -11.11 -12.23 1.25
C LYS A 292 -11.65 -11.87 -0.13
N VAL A 293 -11.24 -12.63 -1.15
CA VAL A 293 -11.74 -12.50 -2.53
C VAL A 293 -12.71 -13.65 -2.82
N PRO A 294 -14.02 -13.38 -3.01
CA PRO A 294 -14.97 -14.42 -3.38
C PRO A 294 -14.67 -15.04 -4.75
N ILE A 295 -15.16 -16.26 -4.97
CA ILE A 295 -15.07 -16.95 -6.27
C ILE A 295 -15.77 -16.10 -7.35
N ASP A 296 -15.23 -16.10 -8.57
CA ASP A 296 -15.72 -15.34 -9.73
C ASP A 296 -15.62 -13.80 -9.61
N CYS A 297 -15.05 -13.28 -8.53
CA CYS A 297 -14.66 -11.87 -8.37
C CYS A 297 -13.22 -11.63 -8.88
N THR A 298 -12.88 -10.37 -9.13
CA THR A 298 -11.51 -9.93 -9.47
C THR A 298 -11.07 -8.81 -8.55
N THR A 299 -9.77 -8.55 -8.51
CA THR A 299 -9.14 -7.50 -7.71
C THR A 299 -8.59 -6.41 -8.61
N GLU A 300 -8.89 -5.15 -8.29
CA GLU A 300 -8.43 -3.97 -9.00
C GLU A 300 -7.91 -2.93 -8.00
N LEU A 301 -6.99 -2.06 -8.43
CA LEU A 301 -6.59 -0.90 -7.63
C LEU A 301 -7.70 0.15 -7.64
N ASN A 302 -7.98 0.76 -6.50
CA ASN A 302 -8.89 1.91 -6.43
C ASN A 302 -8.20 3.20 -6.90
N HIS A 303 -8.98 4.28 -7.04
CA HIS A 303 -8.47 5.55 -7.54
C HIS A 303 -7.34 6.15 -6.66
N HIS A 304 -7.46 6.07 -5.33
CA HIS A 304 -6.44 6.59 -4.42
C HIS A 304 -5.13 5.79 -4.48
N ALA A 305 -5.22 4.47 -4.68
CA ALA A 305 -4.06 3.63 -4.90
C ALA A 305 -3.33 3.98 -6.22
N TYR A 306 -4.08 4.28 -7.30
CA TYR A 306 -3.46 4.82 -8.51
C TYR A 306 -2.76 6.15 -8.24
N LEU A 307 -3.39 7.12 -7.56
CA LEU A 307 -2.75 8.40 -7.23
C LEU A 307 -1.47 8.22 -6.41
N PHE A 308 -1.47 7.30 -5.45
CA PHE A 308 -0.27 6.94 -4.70
C PHE A 308 0.83 6.42 -5.63
N LEU A 309 0.53 5.43 -6.48
CA LEU A 309 1.51 4.89 -7.42
C LEU A 309 2.02 5.92 -8.43
N GLN A 310 1.17 6.85 -8.85
CA GLN A 310 1.57 7.98 -9.70
C GLN A 310 2.58 8.87 -8.97
N SER A 311 2.31 9.23 -7.69
CA SER A 311 3.28 9.99 -6.90
C SER A 311 4.60 9.23 -6.69
N ILE A 312 4.55 7.91 -6.51
CA ILE A 312 5.76 7.08 -6.41
C ILE A 312 6.54 7.06 -7.73
N PHE A 313 5.86 7.00 -8.88
CA PHE A 313 6.53 7.11 -10.17
C PHE A 313 7.21 8.47 -10.32
N ASP A 314 6.48 9.56 -10.12
CA ASP A 314 6.98 10.92 -10.30
C ASP A 314 8.14 11.24 -9.33
N LYS A 315 8.11 10.65 -8.13
CA LYS A 315 9.19 10.72 -7.13
C LYS A 315 10.51 10.13 -7.62
N HIS A 316 10.46 9.11 -8.47
CA HIS A 316 11.65 8.40 -8.95
C HIS A 316 12.02 8.70 -10.41
N ASP A 317 11.13 9.33 -11.20
CA ASP A 317 11.42 9.87 -12.54
C ASP A 317 12.17 11.22 -12.41
N GLN A 318 13.47 11.13 -12.13
CA GLN A 318 14.32 12.29 -11.83
C GLN A 318 14.63 13.10 -13.08
N ASP A 319 14.78 12.43 -14.22
CA ASP A 319 15.05 13.10 -15.50
C ASP A 319 13.79 13.60 -16.23
N ARG A 320 12.59 13.25 -15.70
CA ARG A 320 11.27 13.66 -16.18
C ARG A 320 11.00 13.22 -17.60
N ASP A 321 11.53 12.07 -18.00
CA ASP A 321 11.34 11.50 -19.34
C ASP A 321 10.06 10.64 -19.45
N CYS A 322 9.26 10.57 -18.37
CA CYS A 322 8.07 9.73 -18.24
C CYS A 322 8.36 8.24 -18.39
N ALA A 323 9.59 7.81 -18.09
CA ALA A 323 10.01 6.42 -17.94
C ALA A 323 10.98 6.26 -16.77
N LEU A 324 11.08 5.03 -16.26
CA LEU A 324 12.05 4.68 -15.22
C LEU A 324 13.22 3.95 -15.86
N SER A 325 14.37 4.62 -15.85
CA SER A 325 15.66 4.02 -16.19
C SER A 325 16.04 2.90 -15.22
N PRO A 326 17.04 2.05 -15.54
CA PRO A 326 17.50 1.00 -14.63
C PRO A 326 17.98 1.52 -13.27
N GLU A 327 18.59 2.72 -13.23
CA GLU A 327 19.06 3.31 -11.98
C GLU A 327 17.90 3.85 -11.14
N GLU A 328 16.89 4.45 -11.77
CA GLU A 328 15.68 4.94 -11.08
C GLU A 328 14.82 3.78 -10.56
N LEU A 329 14.70 2.68 -11.33
CA LEU A 329 14.07 1.44 -10.84
C LEU A 329 14.85 0.85 -9.66
N LYS A 330 16.18 0.87 -9.72
CA LYS A 330 17.01 0.40 -8.62
C LYS A 330 16.83 1.28 -7.40
N ASP A 331 16.71 2.60 -7.56
CA ASP A 331 16.43 3.58 -6.50
C ASP A 331 15.06 3.33 -5.84
N LEU A 332 14.00 3.21 -6.65
CA LEU A 332 12.64 2.85 -6.20
C LEU A 332 12.64 1.58 -5.35
N PHE A 333 13.37 0.55 -5.78
CA PHE A 333 13.39 -0.74 -5.09
C PHE A 333 14.41 -0.82 -3.93
N GLN A 334 15.08 0.27 -3.54
CA GLN A 334 15.95 0.26 -2.35
C GLN A 334 15.15 0.09 -1.04
N VAL A 335 13.84 0.33 -1.04
CA VAL A 335 12.95 0.06 0.10
C VAL A 335 12.41 -1.38 0.12
N PHE A 336 12.75 -2.20 -0.89
CA PHE A 336 12.38 -3.60 -0.99
C PHE A 336 13.53 -4.49 -0.48
N PRO A 337 13.23 -5.65 0.12
CA PRO A 337 14.26 -6.61 0.54
C PRO A 337 14.88 -7.39 -0.63
N TYR A 338 14.26 -7.36 -1.81
CA TYR A 338 14.73 -8.01 -3.04
C TYR A 338 14.26 -7.23 -4.28
N MET A 339 14.79 -7.55 -5.46
CA MET A 339 14.31 -6.98 -6.74
C MET A 339 12.94 -7.58 -7.11
N PRO A 340 11.83 -6.82 -7.04
CA PRO A 340 10.48 -7.38 -7.18
C PRO A 340 10.11 -7.72 -8.62
N TRP A 341 10.77 -7.10 -9.60
CA TRP A 341 10.47 -7.20 -11.02
C TRP A 341 11.62 -7.86 -11.76
N GLY A 342 11.32 -8.95 -12.46
CA GLY A 342 12.24 -9.60 -13.39
C GLY A 342 12.39 -8.81 -14.69
N PRO A 343 13.39 -9.18 -15.53
CA PRO A 343 13.62 -8.51 -16.81
C PRO A 343 12.51 -8.77 -17.85
N ASP A 344 11.63 -9.74 -17.59
CA ASP A 344 10.43 -10.03 -18.37
C ASP A 344 9.35 -8.95 -18.24
N VAL A 345 9.36 -8.17 -17.15
CA VAL A 345 8.41 -7.05 -16.96
C VAL A 345 8.53 -6.03 -18.08
N ASN A 346 9.75 -5.72 -18.52
CA ASN A 346 9.99 -4.85 -19.68
C ASN A 346 9.34 -5.38 -20.96
N ASN A 347 8.99 -6.66 -21.05
CA ASN A 347 8.26 -7.23 -22.19
C ASN A 347 6.80 -7.58 -21.89
N THR A 348 6.32 -7.21 -20.70
CA THR A 348 4.93 -7.40 -20.24
C THR A 348 4.13 -6.11 -20.37
N VAL A 349 4.79 -4.96 -20.21
CA VAL A 349 4.15 -3.63 -20.20
C VAL A 349 4.74 -2.69 -21.25
N TYR A 350 4.10 -1.54 -21.43
CA TYR A 350 4.58 -0.54 -22.38
C TYR A 350 5.94 0.06 -21.94
N THR A 351 6.84 0.21 -22.91
CA THR A 351 8.20 0.75 -22.69
C THR A 351 8.54 1.78 -23.74
N ASN A 352 9.40 2.75 -23.41
CA ASN A 352 9.94 3.72 -24.36
C ASN A 352 10.88 3.05 -25.38
N GLU A 353 11.51 3.85 -26.25
CA GLU A 353 12.42 3.35 -27.30
C GLU A 353 13.67 2.64 -26.76
N LYS A 354 14.15 3.04 -25.57
CA LYS A 354 15.28 2.43 -24.86
C LYS A 354 14.90 1.12 -24.15
N GLY A 355 13.61 0.78 -24.08
CA GLY A 355 13.11 -0.38 -23.35
C GLY A 355 12.86 -0.12 -21.86
N TRP A 356 12.89 1.14 -21.42
CA TRP A 356 12.60 1.55 -20.04
C TRP A 356 11.08 1.58 -19.82
N ILE A 357 10.65 1.25 -18.60
CA ILE A 357 9.22 1.15 -18.25
C ILE A 357 8.66 2.56 -18.20
N THR A 358 7.64 2.86 -19.03
CA THR A 358 7.03 4.21 -19.01
C THR A 358 6.10 4.37 -17.82
N TYR A 359 5.64 5.60 -17.57
CA TYR A 359 4.56 5.90 -16.62
C TYR A 359 3.34 4.97 -16.79
N GLN A 360 2.83 4.85 -18.01
CA GLN A 360 1.70 3.95 -18.28
C GLN A 360 2.07 2.48 -18.10
N GLY A 361 3.29 2.10 -18.45
CA GLY A 361 3.81 0.75 -18.24
C GLY A 361 3.89 0.39 -16.76
N PHE A 362 4.34 1.32 -15.93
CA PHE A 362 4.42 1.19 -14.49
C PHE A 362 3.05 0.92 -13.88
N LEU A 363 2.05 1.77 -14.18
CA LEU A 363 0.67 1.56 -13.70
C LEU A 363 0.07 0.24 -14.22
N SER A 364 0.40 -0.13 -15.46
CA SER A 364 -0.04 -1.41 -16.04
C SER A 364 0.56 -2.61 -15.30
N GLN A 365 1.82 -2.54 -14.88
CA GLN A 365 2.48 -3.62 -14.13
C GLN A 365 1.84 -3.81 -12.74
N TRP A 366 1.52 -2.72 -12.06
CA TRP A 366 0.78 -2.77 -10.79
C TRP A 366 -0.64 -3.30 -10.97
N THR A 367 -1.32 -2.89 -12.04
CA THR A 367 -2.65 -3.40 -12.40
C THR A 367 -2.63 -4.91 -12.65
N LEU A 368 -1.62 -5.39 -13.39
CA LEU A 368 -1.41 -6.81 -13.66
C LEU A 368 -1.16 -7.60 -12.39
N THR A 369 -0.24 -7.11 -11.54
CA THR A 369 0.11 -7.75 -10.27
C THR A 369 -1.12 -7.83 -9.38
N THR A 370 -1.90 -6.76 -9.26
CA THR A 370 -3.13 -6.72 -8.46
C THR A 370 -4.17 -7.74 -8.96
N TYR A 371 -4.29 -7.92 -10.28
CA TYR A 371 -5.28 -8.83 -10.87
C TYR A 371 -4.88 -10.31 -10.73
N LEU A 372 -3.59 -10.63 -10.86
CA LEU A 372 -3.10 -12.01 -10.85
C LEU A 372 -2.70 -12.52 -9.47
N ASP A 373 -2.05 -11.67 -8.66
CA ASP A 373 -1.49 -12.03 -7.35
C ASP A 373 -1.66 -10.83 -6.39
N VAL A 374 -2.87 -10.72 -5.85
CA VAL A 374 -3.23 -9.60 -4.97
C VAL A 374 -2.40 -9.60 -3.68
N GLN A 375 -2.01 -10.77 -3.14
CA GLN A 375 -1.18 -10.81 -1.94
C GLN A 375 0.20 -10.19 -2.19
N ARG A 376 0.84 -10.50 -3.33
CA ARG A 376 2.10 -9.86 -3.72
C ARG A 376 1.95 -8.35 -3.92
N CYS A 377 0.83 -7.90 -4.49
CA CYS A 377 0.57 -6.46 -4.59
C CYS A 377 0.50 -5.79 -3.21
N LEU A 378 -0.18 -6.41 -2.25
CA LEU A 378 -0.31 -5.88 -0.88
C LEU A 378 1.06 -5.83 -0.17
N GLU A 379 1.86 -6.87 -0.32
CA GLU A 379 3.24 -6.92 0.18
C GLU A 379 4.09 -5.77 -0.40
N TYR A 380 4.03 -5.54 -1.71
CA TYR A 380 4.78 -4.48 -2.37
C TYR A 380 4.33 -3.08 -1.94
N LEU A 381 3.02 -2.87 -1.75
CA LEU A 381 2.49 -1.64 -1.16
C LEU A 381 2.98 -1.44 0.28
N GLY A 382 3.11 -2.53 1.04
CA GLY A 382 3.73 -2.53 2.36
C GLY A 382 5.19 -2.06 2.32
N TYR A 383 5.99 -2.56 1.37
CA TYR A 383 7.37 -2.11 1.19
C TYR A 383 7.48 -0.63 0.81
N LEU A 384 6.55 -0.11 0.00
CA LEU A 384 6.46 1.32 -0.33
C LEU A 384 5.89 2.19 0.79
N GLY A 385 5.39 1.61 1.88
CA GLY A 385 4.82 2.37 3.00
C GLY A 385 3.42 2.91 2.75
N TYR A 386 2.62 2.30 1.85
CA TYR A 386 1.31 2.81 1.45
C TYR A 386 0.39 3.12 2.64
N SER A 387 0.14 2.16 3.54
CA SER A 387 -0.76 2.38 4.68
C SER A 387 -0.29 3.49 5.64
N ILE A 388 1.02 3.74 5.70
CA ILE A 388 1.63 4.76 6.53
C ILE A 388 1.44 6.13 5.88
N LEU A 389 1.87 6.27 4.62
CA LEU A 389 1.82 7.52 3.87
C LEU A 389 0.38 7.99 3.56
N THR A 390 -0.55 7.04 3.42
CA THR A 390 -1.97 7.34 3.16
C THR A 390 -2.85 7.26 4.41
N GLU A 391 -2.25 7.04 5.58
CA GLU A 391 -2.92 6.94 6.89
C GLU A 391 -4.11 5.98 6.90
N GLN A 392 -3.96 4.82 6.24
CA GLN A 392 -4.97 3.77 6.16
C GLN A 392 -4.68 2.65 7.16
N GLU A 393 -5.71 1.87 7.51
CA GLU A 393 -5.56 0.73 8.43
C GLU A 393 -4.61 -0.35 7.88
N SER A 394 -4.65 -0.61 6.57
CA SER A 394 -3.81 -1.62 5.94
C SER A 394 -3.65 -1.41 4.43
N GLN A 395 -2.75 -2.19 3.82
CA GLN A 395 -2.56 -2.17 2.36
C GLN A 395 -3.82 -2.61 1.60
N ALA A 396 -4.71 -3.40 2.24
CA ALA A 396 -5.94 -3.88 1.61
C ALA A 396 -6.90 -2.75 1.23
N MET A 397 -6.76 -1.56 1.84
CA MET A 397 -7.53 -0.36 1.48
C MET A 397 -7.19 0.20 0.10
N ALA A 398 -6.12 -0.28 -0.55
CA ALA A 398 -5.81 0.03 -1.94
C ALA A 398 -6.67 -0.75 -2.95
N VAL A 399 -7.28 -1.87 -2.54
CA VAL A 399 -7.88 -2.85 -3.45
C VAL A 399 -9.39 -2.77 -3.45
N THR A 400 -9.97 -2.72 -4.66
CA THR A 400 -11.40 -2.92 -4.92
C THR A 400 -11.62 -4.37 -5.34
N VAL A 401 -12.42 -5.10 -4.57
CA VAL A 401 -12.92 -6.42 -4.97
C VAL A 401 -14.18 -6.22 -5.82
N THR A 402 -14.13 -6.65 -7.07
CA THR A 402 -15.26 -6.53 -7.99
C THR A 402 -16.36 -7.52 -7.60
N ARG A 403 -17.58 -7.30 -8.09
CA ARG A 403 -18.69 -8.24 -7.84
C ARG A 403 -18.57 -9.50 -8.71
N ASP A 404 -19.34 -10.52 -8.33
CA ASP A 404 -19.43 -11.80 -9.03
C ASP A 404 -19.78 -11.60 -10.52
N LYS A 405 -18.99 -12.25 -11.39
CA LYS A 405 -19.18 -12.26 -12.84
C LYS A 405 -20.58 -12.73 -13.28
N LYS A 406 -21.22 -13.63 -12.53
CA LYS A 406 -22.59 -14.09 -12.80
C LYS A 406 -23.58 -12.94 -12.70
N ILE A 407 -23.38 -12.02 -11.76
CA ILE A 407 -24.20 -10.81 -11.61
C ILE A 407 -23.99 -9.88 -12.80
N ASP A 408 -22.75 -9.71 -13.26
CA ASP A 408 -22.44 -8.92 -14.46
C ASP A 408 -23.15 -9.46 -15.71
N LEU A 409 -23.10 -10.78 -15.92
CA LEU A 409 -23.78 -11.44 -17.04
C LEU A 409 -25.31 -11.35 -16.92
N HIS A 410 -25.86 -11.49 -15.72
CA HIS A 410 -27.31 -11.38 -15.51
C HIS A 410 -27.80 -9.95 -15.76
N LYS A 411 -27.09 -8.94 -15.24
CA LYS A 411 -27.40 -7.52 -15.44
C LYS A 411 -26.98 -6.98 -16.80
N ARG A 412 -26.22 -7.75 -17.59
CA ARG A 412 -25.64 -7.37 -18.89
C ARG A 412 -24.83 -6.07 -18.84
N GLN A 413 -24.19 -5.83 -17.70
CA GLN A 413 -23.39 -4.64 -17.44
C GLN A 413 -22.31 -4.99 -16.42
N THR A 414 -21.11 -4.48 -16.63
CA THR A 414 -19.99 -4.62 -15.69
C THR A 414 -19.44 -3.25 -15.32
N GLN A 415 -18.86 -3.16 -14.12
CA GLN A 415 -18.11 -1.99 -13.65
C GLN A 415 -16.61 -2.26 -13.62
N ARG A 416 -16.17 -3.45 -14.04
CA ARG A 416 -14.76 -3.82 -14.11
C ARG A 416 -14.00 -2.89 -15.04
N ASN A 417 -12.74 -2.65 -14.72
CA ASN A 417 -11.81 -1.92 -15.56
C ASN A 417 -10.76 -2.83 -16.18
N VAL A 418 -10.54 -4.03 -15.63
CA VAL A 418 -9.55 -4.98 -16.12
C VAL A 418 -10.24 -6.23 -16.68
N PHE A 419 -9.91 -6.59 -17.93
CA PHE A 419 -10.44 -7.77 -18.60
C PHE A 419 -9.34 -8.71 -19.04
N ARG A 420 -9.46 -10.00 -18.70
CA ARG A 420 -8.52 -11.03 -19.13
C ARG A 420 -8.94 -11.67 -20.44
N CYS A 421 -7.99 -11.75 -21.37
CA CYS A 421 -8.12 -12.44 -22.65
C CYS A 421 -7.08 -13.55 -22.76
N ASN A 422 -7.53 -14.79 -22.95
CA ASN A 422 -6.64 -15.93 -23.15
C ASN A 422 -6.36 -16.09 -24.65
N VAL A 423 -5.09 -16.07 -25.03
CA VAL A 423 -4.60 -16.20 -26.41
C VAL A 423 -4.18 -17.65 -26.64
N ILE A 424 -4.93 -18.37 -27.46
CA ILE A 424 -4.84 -19.81 -27.65
C ILE A 424 -4.64 -20.13 -29.13
N GLY A 425 -3.73 -21.04 -29.45
CA GLY A 425 -3.42 -21.46 -30.81
C GLY A 425 -2.29 -22.48 -30.84
N SER A 426 -2.02 -23.08 -31.98
CA SER A 426 -0.94 -24.07 -32.13
C SER A 426 0.46 -23.44 -32.00
N GLN A 427 1.48 -24.27 -31.82
CA GLN A 427 2.87 -23.86 -31.76
C GLN A 427 3.26 -23.13 -33.06
N GLY A 428 3.94 -22.01 -32.92
CA GLY A 428 4.32 -21.18 -34.07
C GLY A 428 3.19 -20.34 -34.68
N SER A 429 1.96 -20.38 -34.16
CA SER A 429 0.83 -19.61 -34.72
C SER A 429 0.95 -18.09 -34.58
N GLY A 430 1.94 -17.59 -33.83
CA GLY A 430 2.19 -16.16 -33.64
C GLY A 430 1.65 -15.57 -32.33
N LYS A 431 1.33 -16.41 -31.33
CA LYS A 431 0.76 -15.99 -30.04
C LYS A 431 1.55 -14.87 -29.35
N SER A 432 2.86 -15.07 -29.16
CA SER A 432 3.76 -14.05 -28.59
C SER A 432 3.78 -12.75 -29.40
N GLY A 433 3.62 -12.85 -30.72
CA GLY A 433 3.55 -11.67 -31.58
C GLY A 433 2.32 -10.82 -31.34
N ILE A 434 1.16 -11.43 -31.01
CA ILE A 434 -0.05 -10.70 -30.60
C ILE A 434 0.18 -9.96 -29.29
N LEU A 435 0.78 -10.63 -28.29
CA LEU A 435 1.06 -10.01 -26.99
C LEU A 435 1.95 -8.77 -27.15
N GLN A 436 3.06 -8.91 -27.87
CA GLN A 436 3.99 -7.79 -28.08
C GLN A 436 3.40 -6.68 -28.97
N SER A 437 2.48 -7.03 -29.88
CA SER A 437 1.76 -6.04 -30.67
C SER A 437 0.81 -5.18 -29.82
N HIS A 438 0.26 -5.72 -28.75
CA HIS A 438 -0.54 -4.96 -27.78
C HIS A 438 0.29 -3.86 -27.10
N LEU A 439 1.59 -4.10 -26.95
CA LEU A 439 2.58 -3.14 -26.46
C LEU A 439 3.12 -2.20 -27.56
N GLY A 440 2.53 -2.26 -28.77
CA GLY A 440 2.93 -1.43 -29.91
C GLY A 440 4.21 -1.88 -30.63
N ARG A 441 4.66 -3.12 -30.43
CA ARG A 441 5.95 -3.61 -30.97
C ARG A 441 5.73 -4.42 -32.24
N ASN A 442 6.32 -3.98 -33.34
CA ASN A 442 6.34 -4.73 -34.60
C ASN A 442 7.29 -5.95 -34.55
N LEU A 443 7.22 -6.80 -35.57
CA LEU A 443 8.00 -8.03 -35.66
C LEU A 443 9.51 -7.80 -35.56
N MET A 444 10.03 -6.71 -36.13
CA MET A 444 11.46 -6.38 -36.07
C MET A 444 11.92 -6.08 -34.64
N ARG A 445 11.10 -5.35 -33.86
CA ARG A 445 11.38 -5.09 -32.45
C ARG A 445 11.26 -6.36 -31.61
N GLN A 446 10.28 -7.22 -31.91
CA GLN A 446 10.10 -8.50 -31.22
C GLN A 446 11.29 -9.45 -31.38
N LYS A 447 11.93 -9.48 -32.56
CA LYS A 447 13.13 -10.30 -32.82
C LYS A 447 14.35 -9.92 -31.97
N ARG A 448 14.36 -8.73 -31.35
CA ARG A 448 15.43 -8.28 -30.45
C ARG A 448 15.24 -8.73 -29.00
N VAL A 449 14.07 -9.28 -28.67
CA VAL A 449 13.76 -9.76 -27.32
C VAL A 449 14.51 -11.07 -27.07
N ARG A 450 15.28 -11.11 -25.98
CA ARG A 450 16.01 -12.31 -25.55
C ARG A 450 15.04 -13.36 -25.00
N GLU A 451 15.39 -14.63 -25.15
CA GLU A 451 14.53 -15.74 -24.69
C GLU A 451 14.24 -15.66 -23.19
N GLU A 452 15.27 -15.36 -22.38
CA GLU A 452 15.16 -15.21 -20.93
C GLU A 452 14.28 -14.02 -20.47
N HIS A 453 13.98 -13.08 -21.37
CA HIS A 453 13.13 -11.92 -21.06
C HIS A 453 11.72 -12.05 -21.65
N LYS A 454 11.36 -13.21 -22.23
CA LYS A 454 10.02 -13.40 -22.78
C LYS A 454 8.99 -13.46 -21.66
N SER A 455 7.89 -12.74 -21.87
CA SER A 455 6.72 -12.79 -21.01
C SER A 455 5.58 -13.56 -21.67
N PHE A 456 4.81 -14.26 -20.83
CA PHE A 456 3.54 -14.89 -21.20
C PHE A 456 2.34 -13.97 -20.97
N TYR A 457 2.58 -12.74 -20.50
CA TYR A 457 1.56 -11.74 -20.28
C TYR A 457 1.86 -10.47 -21.08
N ALA A 458 0.79 -9.76 -21.46
CA ALA A 458 0.90 -8.39 -21.94
C ALA A 458 -0.31 -7.59 -21.47
N ILE A 459 -0.11 -6.38 -20.94
CA ILE A 459 -1.18 -5.53 -20.46
C ILE A 459 -1.00 -4.08 -20.95
N ASN A 460 -2.10 -3.45 -21.34
CA ASN A 460 -2.14 -2.06 -21.81
C ASN A 460 -3.58 -1.53 -21.74
N PRO A 461 -3.82 -0.24 -21.48
CA PRO A 461 -5.12 0.39 -21.69
C PRO A 461 -5.60 0.33 -23.15
N VAL A 462 -6.91 0.24 -23.30
CA VAL A 462 -7.66 0.22 -24.56
C VAL A 462 -8.91 1.08 -24.37
N TYR A 463 -9.17 1.98 -25.32
CA TYR A 463 -10.37 2.81 -25.31
C TYR A 463 -11.51 2.11 -26.06
N VAL A 464 -12.63 1.92 -25.37
CA VAL A 464 -13.88 1.38 -25.93
C VAL A 464 -15.00 2.39 -25.71
N TYR A 465 -15.54 2.94 -26.79
CA TYR A 465 -16.60 3.96 -26.75
C TYR A 465 -16.32 5.14 -25.80
N GLY A 466 -15.05 5.59 -25.75
CA GLY A 466 -14.60 6.68 -24.89
C GLY A 466 -14.31 6.28 -23.43
N GLN A 467 -14.47 5.01 -23.06
CA GLN A 467 -14.08 4.49 -21.75
C GLN A 467 -12.72 3.81 -21.84
N GLU A 468 -11.81 4.18 -20.96
CA GLU A 468 -10.52 3.51 -20.81
C GLU A 468 -10.65 2.24 -19.99
N LYS A 469 -10.12 1.12 -20.51
CA LYS A 469 -10.14 -0.19 -19.86
C LYS A 469 -8.82 -0.90 -20.07
N TYR A 470 -8.36 -1.70 -19.12
CA TYR A 470 -7.18 -2.55 -19.27
C TYR A 470 -7.54 -3.87 -19.95
N LEU A 471 -6.79 -4.21 -20.99
CA LEU A 471 -6.81 -5.54 -21.59
C LEU A 471 -5.56 -6.29 -21.16
N LEU A 472 -5.75 -7.40 -20.46
CA LEU A 472 -4.71 -8.33 -20.02
C LEU A 472 -4.72 -9.55 -20.95
N LEU A 473 -3.68 -9.72 -21.74
CA LEU A 473 -3.46 -10.88 -22.61
C LEU A 473 -2.63 -11.93 -21.87
N HIS A 474 -3.10 -13.18 -21.89
CA HIS A 474 -2.37 -14.33 -21.37
C HIS A 474 -2.10 -15.32 -22.50
N HIS A 475 -0.82 -15.60 -22.75
CA HIS A 475 -0.36 -16.59 -23.72
C HIS A 475 -0.51 -17.99 -23.14
N ILE A 476 -1.47 -18.74 -23.65
CA ILE A 476 -1.69 -20.13 -23.26
C ILE A 476 -0.76 -21.03 -24.08
N VAL A 477 0.06 -21.82 -23.39
CA VAL A 477 0.93 -22.82 -24.00
C VAL A 477 0.06 -23.94 -24.60
N GLU A 478 0.46 -24.45 -25.76
CA GLU A 478 -0.30 -25.51 -26.43
C GLU A 478 -0.31 -26.80 -25.58
N SER A 479 -1.50 -27.39 -25.45
CA SER A 479 -1.74 -28.64 -24.73
C SER A 479 -2.86 -29.44 -25.40
N GLU A 480 -2.95 -30.74 -25.10
CA GLU A 480 -4.03 -31.59 -25.63
C GLU A 480 -5.40 -31.16 -25.09
N ALA A 481 -5.48 -30.78 -23.82
CA ALA A 481 -6.66 -30.23 -23.18
C ALA A 481 -6.28 -29.04 -22.29
N LEU A 482 -7.16 -28.05 -22.20
CA LEU A 482 -6.96 -26.88 -21.34
C LEU A 482 -7.31 -27.22 -19.89
N SER A 483 -6.52 -26.69 -18.95
CA SER A 483 -6.88 -26.76 -17.54
C SER A 483 -8.11 -25.88 -17.25
N PRO A 484 -8.88 -26.15 -16.17
CA PRO A 484 -9.96 -25.27 -15.77
C PRO A 484 -9.51 -23.81 -15.59
N ALA A 485 -8.30 -23.59 -15.06
CA ALA A 485 -7.72 -22.25 -14.90
C ALA A 485 -7.51 -21.54 -16.25
N ASP A 486 -7.07 -22.26 -17.28
CA ASP A 486 -6.84 -21.73 -18.63
C ASP A 486 -8.13 -21.45 -19.40
N THR A 487 -9.28 -21.95 -18.93
CA THR A 487 -10.60 -21.62 -19.49
C THR A 487 -11.23 -20.37 -18.86
N LEU A 488 -10.73 -19.93 -17.70
CA LEU A 488 -11.25 -18.75 -17.02
C LEU A 488 -10.73 -17.48 -17.70
N CYS A 489 -11.57 -16.76 -18.42
CA CYS A 489 -11.28 -15.44 -18.96
C CYS A 489 -12.57 -14.68 -19.32
N ASP A 490 -12.44 -13.41 -19.66
CA ASP A 490 -13.55 -12.57 -20.09
C ASP A 490 -13.78 -12.63 -21.60
N VAL A 491 -12.74 -12.97 -22.37
CA VAL A 491 -12.80 -13.19 -23.82
C VAL A 491 -11.70 -14.18 -24.23
N VAL A 492 -11.93 -14.95 -25.30
CA VAL A 492 -10.94 -15.87 -25.87
C VAL A 492 -10.48 -15.36 -27.23
N CYS A 493 -9.17 -15.33 -27.47
CA CYS A 493 -8.56 -15.11 -28.77
C CYS A 493 -8.03 -16.43 -29.33
N LEU A 494 -8.76 -17.04 -30.26
CA LEU A 494 -8.33 -18.22 -30.99
C LEU A 494 -7.48 -17.80 -32.19
N LEU A 495 -6.23 -18.25 -32.23
CA LEU A 495 -5.23 -17.80 -33.20
C LEU A 495 -4.77 -18.96 -34.08
N TYR A 496 -4.98 -18.81 -35.38
CA TYR A 496 -4.42 -19.71 -36.40
C TYR A 496 -3.49 -18.95 -37.34
N ASP A 497 -2.56 -19.65 -37.96
CA ASP A 497 -1.58 -19.11 -38.91
C ASP A 497 -2.06 -19.35 -40.34
N VAL A 498 -2.25 -18.28 -41.10
CA VAL A 498 -2.74 -18.38 -42.49
C VAL A 498 -1.78 -19.15 -43.40
N ALA A 499 -0.49 -19.21 -43.07
CA ALA A 499 0.52 -19.94 -43.84
C ALA A 499 0.63 -21.43 -43.43
N ASN A 500 -0.01 -21.84 -42.33
CA ASN A 500 0.02 -23.22 -41.85
C ASN A 500 -1.37 -23.88 -42.04
N PRO A 501 -1.50 -24.91 -42.91
CA PRO A 501 -2.78 -25.53 -43.23
C PRO A 501 -3.44 -26.27 -42.07
N HIS A 502 -2.69 -26.68 -41.05
CA HIS A 502 -3.21 -27.45 -39.91
C HIS A 502 -3.52 -26.60 -38.67
N SER A 503 -3.13 -25.32 -38.67
CA SER A 503 -3.21 -24.47 -37.47
C SER A 503 -4.64 -24.16 -37.03
N PHE A 504 -5.57 -24.05 -37.99
CA PHE A 504 -6.98 -23.78 -37.70
C PHE A 504 -7.69 -24.97 -37.01
N ASP A 505 -7.29 -26.21 -37.31
CA ASP A 505 -7.94 -27.39 -36.73
C ASP A 505 -7.80 -27.41 -35.19
N TYR A 506 -6.63 -26.99 -34.68
CA TYR A 506 -6.41 -26.80 -33.25
C TYR A 506 -7.41 -25.81 -32.64
N CYS A 507 -7.64 -24.65 -33.27
CA CYS A 507 -8.60 -23.66 -32.81
C CYS A 507 -10.03 -24.22 -32.77
N ALA A 508 -10.43 -24.93 -33.84
CA ALA A 508 -11.75 -25.54 -33.93
C ALA A 508 -11.95 -26.62 -32.85
N ARG A 509 -10.93 -27.44 -32.60
CA ARG A 509 -10.95 -28.48 -31.56
C ARG A 509 -11.11 -27.88 -30.16
N ILE A 510 -10.25 -26.92 -29.79
CA ILE A 510 -10.31 -26.26 -28.48
C ILE A 510 -11.65 -25.55 -28.26
N PHE A 511 -12.15 -24.83 -29.28
CA PHE A 511 -13.47 -24.20 -29.20
C PHE A 511 -14.57 -25.22 -28.90
N LYS A 512 -14.60 -26.34 -29.63
CA LYS A 512 -15.61 -27.39 -29.44
C LYS A 512 -15.54 -28.02 -28.06
N GLN A 513 -14.33 -28.22 -27.53
CA GLN A 513 -14.11 -28.88 -26.25
C GLN A 513 -14.46 -28.00 -25.05
N HIS A 514 -14.16 -26.70 -25.10
CA HIS A 514 -14.21 -25.84 -23.91
C HIS A 514 -15.14 -24.62 -24.02
N PHE A 515 -15.40 -24.12 -25.23
CA PHE A 515 -16.04 -22.81 -25.40
C PHE A 515 -17.36 -22.84 -26.18
N MET A 516 -17.74 -23.96 -26.82
CA MET A 516 -18.97 -24.07 -27.59
C MET A 516 -20.22 -23.75 -26.77
N ASP A 517 -20.31 -24.31 -25.56
CA ASP A 517 -21.42 -24.12 -24.63
C ASP A 517 -21.11 -23.09 -23.53
N SER A 518 -19.96 -22.41 -23.65
CA SER A 518 -19.55 -21.38 -22.71
C SER A 518 -20.24 -20.05 -22.99
N ARG A 519 -20.37 -19.22 -21.95
CA ARG A 519 -20.79 -17.82 -22.08
C ARG A 519 -19.64 -16.89 -22.44
N THR A 520 -18.41 -17.40 -22.50
CA THR A 520 -17.22 -16.61 -22.81
C THR A 520 -17.18 -16.31 -24.32
N PRO A 521 -17.16 -15.03 -24.72
CA PRO A 521 -17.09 -14.64 -26.11
C PRO A 521 -15.75 -15.06 -26.74
N CYS A 522 -15.79 -15.54 -27.98
CA CYS A 522 -14.63 -16.03 -28.71
C CYS A 522 -14.40 -15.22 -29.99
N LEU A 523 -13.16 -14.77 -30.22
CA LEU A 523 -12.71 -14.11 -31.44
C LEU A 523 -11.70 -14.99 -32.15
N LEU A 524 -11.93 -15.27 -33.43
CA LEU A 524 -10.99 -15.98 -34.29
C LEU A 524 -10.10 -14.98 -35.03
N VAL A 525 -8.78 -15.15 -34.92
CA VAL A 525 -7.76 -14.29 -35.53
C VAL A 525 -6.91 -15.10 -36.50
N ALA A 526 -6.81 -14.60 -37.72
CA ALA A 526 -5.98 -15.11 -38.80
C ALA A 526 -4.63 -14.39 -38.76
N ALA A 527 -3.66 -14.99 -38.07
CA ALA A 527 -2.33 -14.43 -37.84
C ALA A 527 -1.47 -14.48 -39.11
N LYS A 528 -0.42 -13.64 -39.13
CA LYS A 528 0.56 -13.57 -40.23
C LYS A 528 -0.10 -13.29 -41.58
N SER A 529 -1.12 -12.42 -41.58
CA SER A 529 -1.88 -12.07 -42.78
C SER A 529 -1.06 -11.38 -43.87
N ASP A 530 0.21 -11.06 -43.60
CA ASP A 530 1.21 -10.63 -44.58
C ASP A 530 1.76 -11.77 -45.45
N LEU A 531 1.61 -13.03 -45.00
CA LEU A 531 2.01 -14.22 -45.75
C LEU A 531 0.91 -14.70 -46.68
N HIS A 532 1.27 -15.56 -47.64
CA HIS A 532 0.31 -16.18 -48.54
C HIS A 532 -0.65 -17.10 -47.78
N GLU A 533 -1.96 -16.83 -47.91
CA GLU A 533 -3.00 -17.63 -47.26
C GLU A 533 -3.15 -19.01 -47.93
N VAL A 534 -2.89 -20.06 -47.16
CA VAL A 534 -3.04 -21.45 -47.57
C VAL A 534 -4.41 -21.96 -47.14
N LYS A 535 -5.02 -22.81 -47.99
CA LYS A 535 -6.28 -23.49 -47.67
C LYS A 535 -6.11 -24.35 -46.41
N GLN A 536 -6.93 -24.08 -45.40
CA GLN A 536 -6.90 -24.82 -44.14
C GLN A 536 -7.47 -26.24 -44.32
N GLU A 537 -6.75 -27.24 -43.82
CA GLU A 537 -7.11 -28.67 -43.88
C GLU A 537 -8.09 -29.07 -42.78
N SER A 538 -9.14 -28.27 -42.60
CA SER A 538 -10.26 -28.62 -41.72
C SER A 538 -11.50 -28.95 -42.55
N SER A 539 -12.41 -29.73 -41.95
CA SER A 539 -13.72 -30.07 -42.54
C SER A 539 -14.57 -28.86 -42.96
N ILE A 540 -14.29 -27.67 -42.41
CA ILE A 540 -15.03 -26.43 -42.64
C ILE A 540 -14.05 -25.25 -42.72
N SER A 541 -14.34 -24.26 -43.56
CA SER A 541 -13.49 -23.07 -43.64
C SER A 541 -13.58 -22.21 -42.35
N PRO A 542 -12.55 -21.43 -41.99
CA PRO A 542 -12.59 -20.53 -40.83
C PRO A 542 -13.81 -19.59 -40.82
N ALA A 543 -14.17 -19.04 -41.99
CA ALA A 543 -15.31 -18.14 -42.13
C ALA A 543 -16.67 -18.85 -41.90
N GLU A 544 -16.83 -20.05 -42.46
CA GLU A 544 -18.03 -20.86 -42.26
C GLU A 544 -18.14 -21.37 -40.83
N PHE A 545 -17.01 -21.70 -40.18
CA PHE A 545 -16.96 -22.08 -38.78
C PHE A 545 -17.48 -20.95 -37.88
N CYS A 546 -16.99 -19.72 -38.06
CA CYS A 546 -17.50 -18.57 -37.32
C CYS A 546 -19.00 -18.36 -37.56
N LYS A 547 -19.45 -18.46 -38.81
CA LYS A 547 -20.88 -18.31 -39.16
C LYS A 547 -21.75 -19.38 -38.49
N LYS A 548 -21.30 -20.65 -38.51
CA LYS A 548 -21.99 -21.80 -37.90
C LYS A 548 -22.13 -21.62 -36.39
N HIS A 549 -21.07 -21.16 -35.73
CA HIS A 549 -21.02 -21.00 -34.28
C HIS A 549 -21.37 -19.57 -33.79
N LYS A 550 -21.92 -18.72 -34.68
CA LYS A 550 -22.36 -17.35 -34.37
C LYS A 550 -21.25 -16.47 -33.77
N MET A 551 -20.00 -16.72 -34.14
CA MET A 551 -18.85 -15.89 -33.78
C MET A 551 -18.65 -14.76 -34.80
N PRO A 552 -17.93 -13.68 -34.45
CA PRO A 552 -17.46 -12.70 -35.42
C PRO A 552 -16.63 -13.36 -36.54
N PRO A 553 -16.61 -12.78 -37.76
CA PRO A 553 -15.79 -13.32 -38.84
C PRO A 553 -14.30 -13.33 -38.46
N PRO A 554 -13.49 -14.21 -39.06
CA PRO A 554 -12.05 -14.25 -38.81
C PRO A 554 -11.42 -12.86 -39.02
N GLN A 555 -10.59 -12.41 -38.08
CA GLN A 555 -9.92 -11.12 -38.15
C GLN A 555 -8.49 -11.31 -38.66
N ALA A 556 -8.17 -10.75 -39.82
CA ALA A 556 -6.81 -10.73 -40.34
C ALA A 556 -5.91 -9.87 -39.44
N PHE A 557 -4.73 -10.38 -39.12
CA PHE A 557 -3.78 -9.68 -38.26
C PHE A 557 -2.33 -10.00 -38.64
N THR A 558 -1.49 -8.96 -38.68
CA THR A 558 -0.04 -9.09 -38.81
C THR A 558 0.68 -8.13 -37.87
N CYS A 559 1.83 -8.57 -37.38
CA CYS A 559 2.80 -7.74 -36.66
C CYS A 559 3.98 -7.32 -37.54
N ASN A 560 4.05 -7.79 -38.79
CA ASN A 560 5.10 -7.46 -39.75
C ASN A 560 4.77 -6.13 -40.45
N THR A 561 4.80 -5.06 -39.67
CA THR A 561 4.49 -3.69 -40.11
C THR A 561 5.72 -2.79 -39.94
N ALA A 562 5.85 -1.77 -40.80
CA ALA A 562 6.90 -0.76 -40.66
C ALA A 562 6.73 0.03 -39.33
N GLU A 563 5.49 0.42 -39.04
CA GLU A 563 5.09 1.14 -37.82
C GLU A 563 4.50 0.20 -36.75
N SER A 564 3.91 0.76 -35.69
CA SER A 564 3.21 0.01 -34.66
C SER A 564 2.04 -0.81 -35.24
N PRO A 565 1.86 -2.09 -34.85
CA PRO A 565 0.75 -2.91 -35.32
C PRO A 565 -0.63 -2.32 -35.00
N SER A 566 -1.64 -2.68 -35.80
CA SER A 566 -3.02 -2.22 -35.61
C SER A 566 -3.58 -2.63 -34.25
N ARG A 567 -4.30 -1.71 -33.60
CA ARG A 567 -4.95 -1.95 -32.31
C ARG A 567 -6.38 -2.46 -32.41
N GLU A 568 -6.91 -2.65 -33.62
CA GLU A 568 -8.33 -2.97 -33.83
C GLU A 568 -8.77 -4.27 -33.15
N ILE A 569 -7.93 -5.31 -33.20
CA ILE A 569 -8.27 -6.60 -32.59
C ILE A 569 -8.38 -6.49 -31.06
N PHE A 570 -7.55 -5.66 -30.42
CA PHE A 570 -7.58 -5.44 -28.98
C PHE A 570 -8.83 -4.68 -28.57
N ILE A 571 -9.21 -3.64 -29.33
CA ILE A 571 -10.48 -2.92 -29.14
C ILE A 571 -11.66 -3.88 -29.25
N LYS A 572 -11.66 -4.78 -30.26
CA LYS A 572 -12.72 -5.77 -30.43
C LYS A 572 -12.78 -6.77 -29.27
N MET A 573 -11.64 -7.29 -28.82
CA MET A 573 -11.55 -8.19 -27.66
C MET A 573 -12.11 -7.53 -26.39
N THR A 574 -11.67 -6.30 -26.08
CA THR A 574 -12.16 -5.57 -24.91
C THR A 574 -13.65 -5.25 -25.03
N THR A 575 -14.12 -4.87 -26.21
CA THR A 575 -15.56 -4.64 -26.45
C THR A 575 -16.39 -5.90 -26.21
N MET A 576 -15.90 -7.07 -26.68
CA MET A 576 -16.57 -8.35 -26.46
C MET A 576 -16.56 -8.76 -24.98
N ALA A 577 -15.47 -8.49 -24.25
CA ALA A 577 -15.39 -8.75 -22.81
C ALA A 577 -16.34 -7.85 -22.00
N MET A 578 -16.49 -6.58 -22.37
CA MET A 578 -17.42 -5.64 -21.74
C MET A 578 -18.89 -5.97 -22.04
N TYR A 579 -19.17 -6.41 -23.27
CA TYR A 579 -20.52 -6.62 -23.79
C TYR A 579 -20.70 -8.02 -24.39
N PRO A 580 -20.58 -9.10 -23.61
CA PRO A 580 -20.62 -10.48 -24.11
C PRO A 580 -21.96 -10.86 -24.75
N HIS A 581 -23.04 -10.14 -24.41
CA HIS A 581 -24.38 -10.36 -24.95
C HIS A 581 -24.69 -9.56 -26.21
N ALA A 582 -23.91 -8.52 -26.51
CA ALA A 582 -24.14 -7.72 -27.70
C ALA A 582 -23.77 -8.58 -28.92
N ARG A 583 -24.77 -8.97 -29.70
CA ARG A 583 -24.52 -9.43 -31.07
C ARG A 583 -24.00 -8.23 -31.83
N LEU A 584 -22.68 -8.07 -31.89
CA LEU A 584 -21.99 -7.07 -32.68
C LEU A 584 -22.22 -7.40 -34.17
N ARG A 585 -23.46 -7.20 -34.64
CA ARG A 585 -23.94 -7.54 -35.99
C ARG A 585 -23.34 -6.65 -37.08
N CYS A 586 -22.60 -5.60 -36.71
CA CYS A 586 -21.76 -4.88 -37.66
C CYS A 586 -20.41 -4.47 -37.02
N LEU A 587 -19.43 -5.35 -37.13
CA LEU A 587 -17.99 -5.02 -37.06
C LEU A 587 -17.33 -5.29 -38.44
N CYS A 588 -18.08 -5.12 -39.53
CA CYS A 588 -17.50 -5.13 -40.86
C CYS A 588 -16.64 -3.87 -41.04
N THR A 589 -15.54 -3.97 -41.78
CA THR A 589 -14.84 -2.83 -42.38
C THR A 589 -15.59 -2.27 -43.59
N CYS A 590 -16.84 -2.71 -43.81
CA CYS A 590 -17.65 -2.25 -44.91
C CYS A 590 -18.17 -0.85 -44.57
N ASN A 591 -17.56 0.18 -45.15
CA ASN A 591 -18.00 1.59 -45.15
C ASN A 591 -19.42 1.80 -45.75
N ARG A 592 -20.28 0.78 -45.70
CA ARG A 592 -21.59 0.68 -46.34
C ARG A 592 -22.70 0.20 -45.39
N CYS A 593 -22.39 -0.31 -44.19
CA CYS A 593 -23.46 -0.61 -43.22
C CYS A 593 -23.84 0.63 -42.40
N THR A 594 -25.11 0.69 -41.98
CA THR A 594 -25.68 1.82 -41.24
C THR A 594 -24.86 2.19 -40.01
N PHE A 595 -24.27 1.21 -39.32
CA PHE A 595 -23.40 1.43 -38.16
C PHE A 595 -22.08 2.13 -38.54
N CYS A 596 -21.37 1.69 -39.59
CA CYS A 596 -20.14 2.34 -40.06
C CYS A 596 -20.41 3.74 -40.62
N LEU A 597 -21.54 3.93 -41.29
CA LEU A 597 -21.99 5.25 -41.75
C LEU A 597 -22.29 6.18 -40.57
N CYS A 598 -22.95 5.69 -39.50
CA CYS A 598 -23.17 6.45 -38.28
C CYS A 598 -21.86 6.76 -37.53
N GLN A 599 -20.91 5.83 -37.48
CA GLN A 599 -19.61 6.04 -36.85
C GLN A 599 -18.77 7.08 -37.62
N ASN A 600 -18.77 7.02 -38.95
CA ASN A 600 -18.11 8.02 -39.81
C ASN A 600 -18.81 9.39 -39.73
N LEU A 601 -20.14 9.41 -39.54
CA LEU A 601 -20.90 10.65 -39.33
C LEU A 601 -20.59 11.26 -37.95
N LEU A 602 -20.49 10.44 -36.90
CA LEU A 602 -20.11 10.87 -35.54
C LEU A 602 -18.66 11.39 -35.48
N ASN A 603 -17.77 10.79 -36.27
CA ASN A 603 -16.37 11.21 -36.39
C ASN A 603 -16.13 12.27 -37.48
N SER A 604 -17.18 12.75 -38.15
CA SER A 604 -17.06 13.77 -39.20
C SER A 604 -16.62 15.11 -38.63
N HIS A 605 -15.59 15.70 -39.25
CA HIS A 605 -15.14 17.07 -38.97
C HIS A 605 -16.28 18.10 -39.05
N LEU A 606 -17.30 17.84 -39.88
CA LEU A 606 -18.46 18.71 -40.03
C LEU A 606 -19.33 18.69 -38.77
N LEU A 607 -19.53 17.52 -38.16
CA LEU A 607 -20.32 17.36 -36.94
C LEU A 607 -19.58 17.95 -35.72
N GLN A 608 -18.25 17.77 -35.66
CA GLN A 608 -17.40 18.42 -34.66
C GLN A 608 -17.39 19.95 -34.82
N SER A 609 -17.36 20.46 -36.06
CA SER A 609 -17.43 21.91 -36.34
C SER A 609 -18.78 22.51 -35.95
N VAL A 610 -19.89 21.81 -36.23
CA VAL A 610 -21.24 22.23 -35.80
C VAL A 610 -21.38 22.18 -34.27
N LYS A 611 -20.87 21.13 -33.62
CA LYS A 611 -20.84 21.01 -32.16
C LYS A 611 -20.04 22.15 -31.53
N ASN A 612 -18.87 22.48 -32.08
CA ASN A 612 -18.06 23.60 -31.62
C ASN A 612 -18.76 24.95 -31.86
N LYS A 613 -19.37 25.18 -33.03
CA LYS A 613 -20.12 26.42 -33.29
C LYS A 613 -21.33 26.60 -32.36
N LEU A 614 -22.05 25.52 -32.04
CA LEU A 614 -23.14 25.54 -31.07
C LEU A 614 -22.63 25.78 -29.64
N PHE A 615 -21.50 25.18 -29.27
CA PHE A 615 -20.87 25.37 -27.97
C PHE A 615 -20.34 26.81 -27.80
N THR A 616 -19.69 27.37 -28.83
CA THR A 616 -19.27 28.77 -28.87
C THR A 616 -20.47 29.72 -28.85
N GLY A 617 -21.56 29.37 -29.55
CA GLY A 617 -22.82 30.15 -29.51
C GLY A 617 -23.48 30.15 -28.13
N ALA A 618 -23.44 29.02 -27.42
CA ALA A 618 -23.93 28.91 -26.04
C ALA A 618 -23.04 29.68 -25.05
N ILE A 619 -21.71 29.58 -25.20
CA ILE A 619 -20.74 30.34 -24.38
C ILE A 619 -20.88 31.85 -24.62
N ASN A 620 -21.05 32.30 -25.86
CA ASN A 620 -21.23 33.73 -26.15
C ASN A 620 -22.54 34.29 -25.57
N ARG A 621 -23.61 33.48 -25.50
CA ARG A 621 -24.86 33.86 -24.82
C ARG A 621 -24.70 33.90 -23.29
N LEU A 622 -23.91 32.99 -22.73
CA LEU A 622 -23.56 32.99 -21.30
C LEU A 622 -22.64 34.16 -20.93
N ARG A 623 -21.74 34.57 -21.83
CA ARG A 623 -20.83 35.70 -21.64
C ARG A 623 -21.59 37.03 -21.54
N ALA A 624 -22.58 37.24 -22.40
CA ALA A 624 -23.46 38.41 -22.32
C ALA A 624 -24.24 38.47 -20.98
N ALA A 625 -24.59 37.31 -20.41
CA ALA A 625 -25.25 37.25 -19.10
C ALA A 625 -24.28 37.47 -17.93
N ILE A 626 -22.99 37.10 -18.08
CA ILE A 626 -21.93 37.35 -17.09
C ILE A 626 -21.50 38.82 -17.11
N ASP A 627 -21.40 39.44 -18.29
CA ASP A 627 -21.06 40.86 -18.44
C ASP A 627 -22.17 41.76 -17.84
N ALA A 628 -23.45 41.40 -18.03
CA ALA A 628 -24.58 42.07 -17.37
C ALA A 628 -24.58 41.93 -15.83
N LEU A 629 -24.02 40.82 -15.31
CA LEU A 629 -23.87 40.57 -13.88
C LEU A 629 -22.65 41.32 -13.29
N GLY A 630 -21.61 41.51 -14.11
CA GLY A 630 -20.44 42.34 -13.80
C GLY A 630 -20.78 43.83 -13.71
N ASP A 631 -21.58 44.35 -14.64
CA ASP A 631 -22.05 45.75 -14.62
C ASP A 631 -22.96 46.05 -13.41
N ALA A 632 -23.73 45.07 -12.95
CA ALA A 632 -24.55 45.18 -11.73
C ALA A 632 -23.71 45.18 -10.44
N LEU A 633 -22.54 44.55 -10.43
CA LEU A 633 -21.62 44.52 -9.28
C LEU A 633 -20.71 45.75 -9.22
N LEU A 634 -20.44 46.41 -10.35
CA LEU A 634 -19.62 47.62 -10.42
C LEU A 634 -20.41 48.91 -10.12
N THR A 635 -21.74 48.86 -10.08
CA THR A 635 -22.60 50.02 -9.82
C THR A 635 -22.91 50.26 -8.34
N ASP A 636 -22.54 49.34 -7.43
CA ASP A 636 -22.81 49.46 -5.98
C ASP A 636 -21.61 50.02 -5.18
N GLY A 637 -20.66 50.65 -5.86
CA GLY A 637 -19.49 51.30 -5.26
C GLY A 637 -19.70 52.79 -5.01
N GLY A 638 -20.65 53.19 -4.16
CA GLY A 638 -20.78 54.60 -3.81
C GLY A 638 -21.96 55.00 -2.92
N SER A 639 -21.88 54.75 -1.61
CA SER A 639 -22.30 55.73 -0.59
C SER A 639 -21.95 55.23 0.82
N SER A 640 -21.21 56.06 1.55
CA SER A 640 -20.99 55.94 3.00
C SER A 640 -22.28 56.24 3.76
N LEU A 641 -22.45 55.69 4.96
CA LEU A 641 -22.89 56.41 6.16
C LEU A 641 -22.89 55.45 7.36
N GLY A 642 -22.24 55.88 8.45
CA GLY A 642 -22.04 55.08 9.66
C GLY A 642 -23.12 55.25 10.73
N HIS A 643 -22.70 54.87 11.95
CA HIS A 643 -23.40 54.93 13.26
C HIS A 643 -24.34 53.73 13.51
N GLN A 644 -24.40 53.10 14.68
CA GLN A 644 -24.07 53.53 16.05
C GLN A 644 -23.97 52.29 16.97
N VAL A 645 -23.10 52.34 17.98
CA VAL A 645 -22.95 51.35 19.06
C VAL A 645 -23.78 51.81 20.26
N HIS A 646 -24.52 50.89 20.91
CA HIS A 646 -25.00 51.07 22.29
C HIS A 646 -24.74 49.80 23.13
N PRO A 647 -24.30 49.92 24.40
CA PRO A 647 -24.03 48.79 25.29
C PRO A 647 -25.24 48.47 26.19
N VAL A 648 -25.41 47.19 26.55
CA VAL A 648 -26.27 46.77 27.67
C VAL A 648 -25.49 45.81 28.58
N ALA A 649 -25.68 46.01 29.89
CA ALA A 649 -24.87 45.52 31.00
C ALA A 649 -25.43 44.24 31.69
N HIS A 650 -24.52 43.46 32.28
CA HIS A 650 -24.66 42.36 33.27
C HIS A 650 -25.53 41.14 32.88
N VAL A 651 -25.00 39.94 32.58
CA VAL A 651 -24.22 38.92 33.36
C VAL A 651 -25.13 37.93 34.10
N GLU A 652 -25.40 36.74 33.51
CA GLU A 652 -24.94 35.40 33.97
C GLU A 652 -25.67 34.24 33.24
N THR A 653 -24.94 33.13 33.10
CA THR A 653 -25.32 31.76 32.69
C THR A 653 -25.22 31.39 31.20
N SER A 654 -24.40 30.35 30.98
CA SER A 654 -24.37 29.42 29.83
C SER A 654 -23.67 29.88 28.55
N ILE A 655 -22.47 29.33 28.28
CA ILE A 655 -21.92 29.22 26.91
C ILE A 655 -21.48 27.77 26.68
N TYR A 656 -22.45 26.97 26.23
CA TYR A 656 -22.29 26.09 25.07
C TYR A 656 -23.22 26.69 24.02
N MET A 657 -22.72 27.11 22.87
CA MET A 657 -23.52 27.17 21.64
C MET A 657 -22.65 27.25 20.39
N GLU A 658 -22.95 26.31 19.49
CA GLU A 658 -22.72 26.37 18.06
C GLU A 658 -23.25 27.68 17.45
N SER A 659 -22.53 28.19 16.45
CA SER A 659 -23.06 29.07 15.39
C SER A 659 -22.01 29.12 14.28
N SER A 660 -22.29 29.25 13.00
CA SER A 660 -23.50 29.17 12.18
C SER A 660 -22.96 29.27 10.75
N LEU A 661 -22.72 28.14 10.11
CA LEU A 661 -22.24 28.05 8.73
C LEU A 661 -23.43 28.10 7.75
N HIS A 662 -24.14 29.23 7.71
CA HIS A 662 -25.27 29.46 6.80
C HIS A 662 -25.21 30.83 6.12
N SER A 663 -24.35 30.95 5.10
CA SER A 663 -24.60 31.85 3.95
C SER A 663 -23.87 31.43 2.67
N THR A 664 -22.88 30.53 2.73
CA THR A 664 -22.11 30.08 1.55
C THR A 664 -22.60 28.77 0.90
N ARG A 665 -23.61 28.10 1.48
CA ARG A 665 -24.16 26.84 0.92
C ARG A 665 -25.24 27.02 -0.16
N ALA A 666 -25.83 28.22 -0.31
CA ALA A 666 -26.87 28.47 -1.30
C ALA A 666 -26.31 28.72 -2.71
N GLN A 667 -25.16 29.38 -2.84
CA GLN A 667 -24.56 29.71 -4.14
C GLN A 667 -23.87 28.49 -4.81
N LEU A 668 -23.30 27.58 -4.03
CA LEU A 668 -22.70 26.33 -4.54
C LEU A 668 -23.74 25.33 -5.08
N ARG A 669 -24.96 25.30 -4.52
CA ARG A 669 -26.05 24.44 -5.01
C ARG A 669 -26.61 24.90 -6.37
N TYR A 670 -26.60 26.19 -6.67
CA TYR A 670 -27.09 26.72 -7.95
C TYR A 670 -26.12 26.39 -9.11
N LEU A 671 -24.81 26.49 -8.88
CA LEU A 671 -23.76 26.11 -9.83
C LEU A 671 -23.71 24.60 -10.10
N LEU A 672 -23.90 23.77 -9.06
CA LEU A 672 -23.99 22.31 -9.21
C LEU A 672 -25.27 21.88 -9.96
N CYS A 673 -26.40 22.57 -9.75
CA CYS A 673 -27.66 22.29 -10.43
C CYS A 673 -27.57 22.62 -11.94
N LEU A 674 -26.90 23.73 -12.31
CA LEU A 674 -26.66 24.10 -13.71
C LEU A 674 -25.67 23.15 -14.42
N ALA A 675 -24.64 22.68 -13.71
CA ALA A 675 -23.71 21.67 -14.23
C ALA A 675 -24.38 20.29 -14.42
N GLN A 676 -25.33 19.93 -13.54
CA GLN A 676 -26.15 18.72 -13.69
C GLN A 676 -27.18 18.83 -14.83
N GLN A 677 -27.84 19.97 -15.03
CA GLN A 677 -28.77 20.18 -16.15
C GLN A 677 -28.06 20.11 -17.52
N SER A 678 -26.86 20.67 -17.64
CA SER A 678 -26.01 20.56 -18.85
C SER A 678 -25.68 19.10 -19.20
N ARG A 679 -25.37 18.27 -18.19
CA ARG A 679 -25.16 16.83 -18.38
C ARG A 679 -26.47 16.11 -18.72
N HIS A 680 -27.58 16.40 -18.07
CA HIS A 680 -28.86 15.73 -18.33
C HIS A 680 -29.44 15.98 -19.73
N VAL A 681 -29.26 17.17 -20.32
CA VAL A 681 -29.71 17.47 -21.69
C VAL A 681 -28.90 16.68 -22.74
N GLY A 682 -27.59 16.48 -22.50
CA GLY A 682 -26.75 15.63 -23.34
C GLY A 682 -27.12 14.13 -23.27
N TRP A 683 -27.56 13.66 -22.10
CA TRP A 683 -28.01 12.28 -21.91
C TRP A 683 -29.39 12.03 -22.52
N HIS A 684 -30.32 12.99 -22.49
CA HIS A 684 -31.64 12.83 -23.11
C HIS A 684 -31.58 12.74 -24.64
N LEU A 685 -30.71 13.52 -25.30
CA LEU A 685 -30.49 13.41 -26.75
C LEU A 685 -29.83 12.08 -27.15
N ALA A 686 -28.87 11.57 -26.36
CA ALA A 686 -28.26 10.26 -26.61
C ALA A 686 -29.23 9.09 -26.38
N THR A 687 -30.14 9.23 -25.40
CA THR A 687 -31.15 8.21 -25.10
C THR A 687 -32.27 8.18 -26.14
N ILE A 688 -32.69 9.34 -26.67
CA ILE A 688 -33.68 9.43 -27.76
C ILE A 688 -33.17 8.80 -29.05
N VAL A 689 -31.86 8.89 -29.34
CA VAL A 689 -31.25 8.23 -30.51
C VAL A 689 -31.13 6.71 -30.30
N CYS A 690 -30.89 6.23 -29.08
CA CYS A 690 -30.82 4.79 -28.78
C CYS A 690 -32.19 4.10 -28.70
N VAL A 691 -33.24 4.79 -28.23
CA VAL A 691 -34.59 4.19 -28.07
C VAL A 691 -35.29 4.02 -29.42
N CYS A 692 -35.05 4.89 -30.40
CA CYS A 692 -35.66 4.77 -31.74
C CYS A 692 -35.13 3.60 -32.59
N VAL A 693 -34.06 2.90 -32.16
CA VAL A 693 -33.45 1.78 -32.93
C VAL A 693 -33.91 0.40 -32.42
N SER A 694 -34.78 0.34 -31.41
CA SER A 694 -35.05 -0.91 -30.66
C SER A 694 -36.48 -1.48 -30.73
N ALA A 695 -37.42 -0.90 -31.49
CA ALA A 695 -38.80 -1.40 -31.56
C ALA A 695 -39.28 -1.70 -33.00
N PRO A 696 -39.76 -2.91 -33.30
CA PRO A 696 -40.54 -3.16 -34.51
C PRO A 696 -42.03 -2.98 -34.21
N LEU A 697 -42.67 -1.97 -34.77
CA LEU A 697 -44.13 -1.90 -34.86
C LEU A 697 -44.53 -1.55 -36.31
N PRO A 698 -45.29 -2.41 -37.01
CA PRO A 698 -45.83 -2.09 -38.33
C PRO A 698 -47.24 -1.53 -38.17
N ILE A 699 -47.55 -0.32 -38.63
CA ILE A 699 -48.93 0.08 -39.02
C ILE A 699 -48.86 1.19 -40.10
N VAL A 700 -49.15 0.75 -41.32
CA VAL A 700 -50.04 1.30 -42.36
C VAL A 700 -50.21 2.83 -42.50
N PHE A 701 -49.79 3.33 -43.67
CA PHE A 701 -50.18 4.63 -44.25
C PHE A 701 -51.70 4.75 -44.42
N ARG A 702 -52.30 5.84 -43.92
CA ARG A 702 -53.57 6.34 -44.45
C ARG A 702 -53.50 7.87 -44.59
N VAL A 703 -53.63 8.29 -45.84
CA VAL A 703 -53.82 9.66 -46.33
C VAL A 703 -55.13 10.23 -45.77
N LEU A 704 -55.17 11.52 -45.39
CA LEU A 704 -56.18 12.53 -45.78
C LEU A 704 -56.08 13.83 -44.94
N GLY A 705 -56.00 14.97 -45.64
CA GLY A 705 -56.70 16.22 -45.31
C GLY A 705 -56.02 17.23 -44.37
N GLY A 706 -55.69 18.42 -44.91
CA GLY A 706 -55.35 19.64 -44.13
C GLY A 706 -56.59 20.26 -43.45
N PRO A 707 -56.61 21.56 -43.11
CA PRO A 707 -55.68 22.64 -43.47
C PRO A 707 -54.58 22.95 -42.45
#